data_AF-A0A2N1Q4R0-F1
#
_entry.id   AF-A0A2N1Q4R0-F1
#
_cell.length_a   1.000
_cell.length_b   1.000
_cell.length_c   1.000
_cell.angle_alpha   90.00
_cell.angle_beta   90.00
_cell.angle_gamma   90.00
#
_symmetry.space_group_name_H-M   'P 1'
#
loop_
_entity.id
_entity.type
_entity.pdbx_description
1 polymer ?
#
loop_
_entity_poly.entity_id
_entity_poly.type
_entity_poly.pdbx_seq_one_letter_code
_entity_poly.pdbx_strand_id
1 'polypeptide(L)'
;MKKIMILGLMIVLMFMVSCTNSTVITTIFTTLENTTSADTTSLTTNTSTTEVITTTQPTTIDSTTAIPETDTISSVLGVDNKTNVVGHYFDPLYGVSAVSEFGKDLTALINVEGYVDFGTIGEYQLTYKIEYEEDFYSETITVTVNDDLYVPLEGSRPIGLNGVISMGDGSYMTGTDSSIAHPINPGYIREHLLNSAIPSSGWWTTLLAQNNGGGNGIYTNPLRAAFYNEGLEITNPLDGFVQYWNPEGYQTIAQFPIALKDSYLRSTELNSTYITEVLDYSDSMVKVAMKNSIQGEDELVVTLVQGSPYIFAETNNKNALTYTMDFGVLIEYYNLDGEKITTNNHNGDGIIVKMVQRHSGYDNSPPANVGQPEYTDKYYLLNTPSNTNFTISNNVLSLNLGDGNFISIAAINNLSEIDFYHQHGYTMISISSIDYEIDYLSSMVYTDYNFNTQSFRNDMSSQSLLALMPHHYKYSDIALTEYSYRTVRGTLKVMEGNYFQTELMFNGLLPGFTLPVNENFSSVDTVAYLESLDAETSYTDMENFFNDGGPYWNSKALYPLAQGIIIADQLQEETLKFSFIGKLNYILTDWFTYDGPSDERYLYYNNSWGSVYYSNDDFATASTLSDHSFTHGYLIYAAAVLAMYDRSFKEDYGLMVELLLDDYMYPEKDDAEFAYLRNFDPWAGHTWAHGFGTFAEGNNLESTSEALNSWNAGYLWALAMNDSSRMEAAIYGFVTEISAIKEYWFDYDEENWDPKFGDYTDVAGMVWGGKHDYATWFGANPTFIYGIQWLPSGEYLTNYALNEEDYQKFSSIYATYLQAKSGEIDTWFSNMWTIQAIINPDVAISEFDANLILNDDYPAELAGAYWMINALDSLGRRNSSIWMGVELGVSSSIYQDELGNDYAMVWNPTNSDVDIEFYNANGLIISITVPANSFTKVVI
;
A
#
# COMPACT_ATOMS: atom_id res chain seq x y z
N MET A 1 1.58 -37.47 -3.30
CA MET A 1 0.96 -37.52 -4.65
C MET A 1 -0.02 -36.36 -4.90
N LYS A 2 -0.60 -35.72 -3.87
CA LYS A 2 -1.41 -34.48 -4.00
C LYS A 2 -0.58 -33.19 -4.14
N LYS A 3 0.60 -33.07 -3.49
CA LYS A 3 1.54 -31.91 -3.63
C LYS A 3 2.12 -31.70 -5.06
N ILE A 4 2.11 -32.72 -5.92
CA ILE A 4 2.68 -32.64 -7.29
C ILE A 4 1.70 -32.02 -8.30
N MET A 5 0.39 -31.94 -7.99
CA MET A 5 -0.59 -31.36 -8.90
C MET A 5 -0.65 -29.83 -8.83
N ILE A 6 -0.33 -29.24 -7.67
CA ILE A 6 -0.31 -27.78 -7.47
C ILE A 6 0.98 -27.18 -8.06
N LEU A 7 2.14 -27.83 -7.84
CA LEU A 7 3.42 -27.42 -8.44
C LEU A 7 3.46 -27.58 -9.97
N GLY A 8 2.65 -28.50 -10.52
CA GLY A 8 2.62 -28.81 -11.94
C GLY A 8 1.90 -27.79 -12.83
N LEU A 9 1.06 -26.91 -12.26
CA LEU A 9 0.28 -25.94 -13.03
C LEU A 9 0.98 -24.57 -13.18
N MET A 10 1.79 -24.14 -12.21
CA MET A 10 2.56 -22.87 -12.29
C MET A 10 3.67 -22.89 -13.36
N ILE A 11 4.27 -24.06 -13.62
CA ILE A 11 5.38 -24.20 -14.58
C ILE A 11 4.93 -24.04 -16.05
N VAL A 12 3.62 -24.10 -16.35
CA VAL A 12 3.11 -24.03 -17.73
C VAL A 12 2.83 -22.59 -18.20
N LEU A 13 2.71 -21.59 -17.30
CA LEU A 13 2.55 -20.19 -17.69
C LEU A 13 3.87 -19.45 -18.00
N MET A 14 5.03 -20.00 -17.61
CA MET A 14 6.35 -19.36 -17.85
C MET A 14 6.92 -19.57 -19.27
N PHE A 15 6.33 -20.43 -20.12
CA PHE A 15 6.93 -20.85 -21.40
C PHE A 15 6.27 -20.30 -22.68
N MET A 16 5.70 -19.09 -22.64
CA MET A 16 5.15 -18.43 -23.84
C MET A 16 5.74 -17.03 -24.12
N VAL A 17 6.96 -16.71 -23.68
CA VAL A 17 7.69 -15.55 -24.21
C VAL A 17 9.19 -15.83 -24.23
N SER A 18 9.74 -16.22 -25.38
CA SER A 18 11.09 -15.82 -25.85
C SER A 18 11.55 -16.69 -27.03
N CYS A 19 11.62 -16.08 -28.21
CA CYS A 19 12.42 -16.56 -29.32
C CYS A 19 13.01 -15.33 -29.99
N THR A 20 14.29 -15.01 -29.75
CA THR A 20 15.22 -14.56 -30.80
C THR A 20 16.67 -14.59 -30.32
N ASN A 21 17.53 -15.02 -31.24
CA ASN A 21 18.91 -15.43 -31.05
C ASN A 21 19.88 -14.27 -30.79
N SER A 22 20.81 -14.48 -29.85
CA SER A 22 22.05 -13.69 -29.71
C SER A 22 23.17 -14.32 -30.54
N THR A 23 23.91 -13.50 -31.28
CA THR A 23 25.11 -13.91 -32.03
C THR A 23 26.34 -13.29 -31.37
N VAL A 24 27.31 -14.15 -31.06
CA VAL A 24 28.57 -13.86 -30.36
C VAL A 24 29.53 -13.06 -31.27
N ILE A 25 30.16 -12.00 -30.72
CA ILE A 25 31.43 -11.48 -31.22
C ILE A 25 32.42 -11.39 -30.06
N THR A 26 33.44 -12.24 -30.14
CA THR A 26 34.65 -12.22 -29.33
C THR A 26 35.62 -11.17 -29.87
N THR A 27 36.16 -10.27 -29.05
CA THR A 27 37.45 -9.62 -29.35
C THR A 27 38.29 -9.47 -28.09
N ILE A 28 39.55 -9.89 -28.24
CA ILE A 28 40.66 -9.96 -27.30
C ILE A 28 41.31 -8.59 -27.17
N PHE A 29 41.70 -8.16 -25.96
CA PHE A 29 42.92 -7.36 -25.78
C PHE A 29 43.67 -7.72 -24.50
N THR A 30 44.97 -7.70 -24.67
CA THR A 30 46.07 -8.25 -23.87
C THR A 30 46.56 -7.29 -22.77
N THR A 31 46.87 -7.89 -21.61
CA THR A 31 47.97 -7.63 -20.66
C THR A 31 48.87 -6.41 -20.87
N LEU A 32 49.10 -5.65 -19.79
CA LEU A 32 50.41 -5.07 -19.45
C LEU A 32 50.61 -5.01 -17.94
N GLU A 33 51.74 -5.58 -17.51
CA GLU A 33 52.23 -5.71 -16.14
C GLU A 33 52.94 -4.44 -15.62
N ASN A 34 52.96 -4.37 -14.29
CA ASN A 34 53.99 -3.82 -13.40
C ASN A 34 54.19 -2.30 -13.32
N THR A 35 54.03 -1.75 -12.11
CA THR A 35 55.19 -1.52 -11.22
C THR A 35 54.77 -1.15 -9.79
N THR A 36 55.59 -1.60 -8.85
CA THR A 36 55.55 -1.40 -7.41
C THR A 36 56.07 -0.03 -6.98
N SER A 37 55.49 0.55 -5.93
CA SER A 37 56.24 1.27 -4.88
C SER A 37 55.38 1.45 -3.64
N ALA A 38 55.90 0.94 -2.52
CA ALA A 38 55.43 1.24 -1.19
C ALA A 38 55.82 2.67 -0.79
N ASP A 39 54.95 3.36 -0.05
CA ASP A 39 55.41 4.31 0.95
C ASP A 39 54.43 4.40 2.11
N THR A 40 54.99 4.32 3.31
CA THR A 40 54.35 4.33 4.62
C THR A 40 54.33 5.75 5.18
N THR A 41 53.19 6.24 5.68
CA THR A 41 53.16 7.28 6.74
C THR A 41 51.87 7.27 7.56
N SER A 42 52.01 6.86 8.83
CA SER A 42 51.46 7.44 10.07
C SER A 42 50.04 8.01 10.15
N LEU A 43 49.20 7.30 10.91
CA LEU A 43 48.54 7.72 12.17
C LEU A 43 48.32 9.22 12.42
N THR A 44 47.04 9.61 12.49
CA THR A 44 46.54 10.52 13.53
C THR A 44 45.11 10.13 13.92
N THR A 45 44.97 9.78 15.20
CA THR A 45 43.73 9.58 15.96
C THR A 45 43.03 10.91 16.21
N ASN A 46 41.72 10.99 15.95
CA ASN A 46 40.87 12.01 16.55
C ASN A 46 39.76 11.34 17.37
N THR A 47 39.84 11.62 18.65
CA THR A 47 38.98 11.24 19.76
C THR A 47 37.57 11.82 19.63
N SER A 48 36.58 10.95 19.85
CA SER A 48 35.19 11.26 20.12
C SER A 48 35.04 11.97 21.47
N THR A 49 34.29 13.07 21.48
CA THR A 49 33.80 13.73 22.70
C THR A 49 32.40 13.25 22.98
N THR A 50 32.24 12.59 24.13
CA THR A 50 31.00 12.12 24.73
C THR A 50 30.22 13.32 25.27
N GLU A 51 29.02 13.59 24.73
CA GLU A 51 28.04 14.47 25.38
C GLU A 51 27.11 13.63 26.26
N VAL A 52 26.99 14.07 27.51
CA VAL A 52 26.21 13.47 28.58
C VAL A 52 24.80 14.02 28.49
N ILE A 53 23.84 13.19 28.09
CA ILE A 53 22.41 13.54 28.16
C ILE A 53 21.96 13.35 29.62
N THR A 54 21.72 14.46 30.31
CA THR A 54 21.06 14.48 31.63
C THR A 54 19.56 14.42 31.46
N THR A 55 18.96 13.38 32.03
CA THR A 55 17.52 13.17 32.18
C THR A 55 16.89 14.24 33.08
N THR A 56 15.88 14.95 32.57
CA THR A 56 15.02 15.84 33.36
C THR A 56 13.70 15.16 33.67
N GLN A 57 13.39 14.99 34.97
CA GLN A 57 12.08 14.59 35.47
C GLN A 57 11.00 15.67 35.20
N PRO A 58 9.70 15.29 35.11
CA PRO A 58 8.63 16.24 34.86
C PRO A 58 8.36 17.09 36.11
N THR A 59 8.26 18.41 35.90
CA THR A 59 7.92 19.36 36.95
C THR A 59 6.43 19.68 36.87
N THR A 60 5.77 19.68 38.03
CA THR A 60 4.37 20.03 38.29
C THR A 60 3.90 21.29 37.56
N ILE A 61 2.79 21.20 36.82
CA ILE A 61 2.13 22.31 36.14
C ILE A 61 1.38 23.19 37.16
N ASP A 62 1.85 24.42 37.32
CA ASP A 62 1.13 25.51 37.99
C ASP A 62 0.32 26.25 36.93
N SER A 63 -1.00 26.33 37.12
CA SER A 63 -1.96 26.84 36.16
C SER A 63 -2.05 28.37 36.21
N THR A 64 -1.25 29.02 35.36
CA THR A 64 -1.54 30.36 34.87
C THR A 64 -1.76 30.30 33.37
N THR A 65 -2.98 30.62 32.94
CA THR A 65 -3.44 30.74 31.55
C THR A 65 -2.57 31.74 30.77
N ALA A 66 -1.49 31.24 30.16
CA ALA A 66 -0.92 31.82 28.96
C ALA A 66 -1.84 31.45 27.79
N ILE A 67 -2.18 32.41 26.95
CA ILE A 67 -2.77 32.13 25.64
C ILE A 67 -1.71 31.29 24.89
N PRO A 68 -2.04 30.12 24.31
CA PRO A 68 -1.06 29.40 23.50
C PRO A 68 -0.56 30.35 22.40
N GLU A 69 0.76 30.51 22.27
CA GLU A 69 1.34 31.20 21.12
C GLU A 69 0.86 30.47 19.87
N THR A 70 0.16 31.17 18.98
CA THR A 70 -0.22 30.66 17.66
C THR A 70 1.07 30.39 16.89
N ASP A 71 1.22 29.18 16.36
CA ASP A 71 2.37 28.85 15.51
C ASP A 71 2.36 29.70 14.23
N THR A 72 3.53 30.03 13.70
CA THR A 72 3.71 30.90 12.53
C THR A 72 4.79 30.36 11.61
N ILE A 73 4.89 30.87 10.39
CA ILE A 73 5.89 30.43 9.41
C ILE A 73 7.25 31.01 9.80
N SER A 74 8.24 30.15 10.03
CA SER A 74 9.59 30.59 10.44
C SER A 74 10.51 30.84 9.25
N SER A 75 10.53 29.90 8.30
CA SER A 75 11.36 30.05 7.11
C SER A 75 10.80 29.30 5.92
N VAL A 76 11.04 29.87 4.73
CA VAL A 76 10.76 29.26 3.43
C VAL A 76 12.06 29.30 2.63
N LEU A 77 12.53 28.14 2.19
CA LEU A 77 13.81 27.97 1.50
C LEU A 77 13.59 27.58 0.03
N GLY A 78 14.61 27.80 -0.80
CA GLY A 78 14.57 27.39 -2.22
C GLY A 78 13.75 28.29 -3.14
N VAL A 79 13.29 29.44 -2.65
CA VAL A 79 12.46 30.44 -3.38
C VAL A 79 13.28 31.66 -3.84
N ASP A 80 14.50 31.41 -4.32
CA ASP A 80 15.33 32.41 -5.02
C ASP A 80 15.14 32.30 -6.54
N ASN A 81 15.58 33.31 -7.30
CA ASN A 81 15.61 33.23 -8.78
C ASN A 81 16.41 32.01 -9.26
N LYS A 82 15.86 31.27 -10.22
CA LYS A 82 16.46 30.03 -10.75
C LYS A 82 16.74 30.11 -12.25
N THR A 83 17.56 29.20 -12.74
CA THR A 83 17.80 28.99 -14.18
C THR A 83 17.41 27.59 -14.57
N ASN A 84 16.90 27.42 -15.79
CA ASN A 84 16.61 26.13 -16.38
C ASN A 84 17.16 26.05 -17.81
N VAL A 85 17.48 24.84 -18.28
CA VAL A 85 17.92 24.64 -19.66
C VAL A 85 16.72 24.29 -20.53
N VAL A 86 16.63 24.93 -21.70
CA VAL A 86 15.58 24.67 -22.67
C VAL A 86 15.52 23.19 -23.05
N GLY A 87 14.33 22.62 -23.16
CA GLY A 87 14.10 21.20 -23.45
C GLY A 87 14.10 20.28 -22.23
N HIS A 88 14.37 20.78 -21.03
CA HIS A 88 14.37 19.99 -19.79
C HIS A 88 13.35 20.53 -18.79
N TYR A 89 12.59 19.63 -18.18
CA TYR A 89 11.53 20.00 -17.26
C TYR A 89 12.07 20.76 -16.04
N PHE A 90 11.40 21.86 -15.71
CA PHE A 90 11.64 22.61 -14.49
C PHE A 90 10.60 22.21 -13.44
N ASP A 91 11.04 21.56 -12.37
CA ASP A 91 10.17 21.28 -11.23
C ASP A 91 10.07 22.51 -10.30
N PRO A 92 8.89 23.11 -10.11
CA PRO A 92 8.71 24.26 -9.25
C PRO A 92 9.02 24.00 -7.78
N LEU A 93 8.84 22.78 -7.29
CA LEU A 93 8.96 22.45 -5.87
C LEU A 93 10.30 21.79 -5.52
N TYR A 94 11.12 21.43 -6.51
CA TYR A 94 12.46 20.90 -6.26
C TYR A 94 13.33 21.84 -5.41
N GLY A 95 13.76 21.33 -4.25
CA GLY A 95 14.58 22.05 -3.27
C GLY A 95 13.86 23.18 -2.55
N VAL A 96 12.53 23.22 -2.61
CA VAL A 96 11.69 24.18 -1.87
C VAL A 96 11.16 23.51 -0.61
N SER A 97 11.27 24.19 0.53
CA SER A 97 10.76 23.69 1.81
C SER A 97 10.28 24.82 2.70
N ALA A 98 9.43 24.51 3.67
CA ALA A 98 8.95 25.47 4.65
C ALA A 98 8.83 24.83 6.04
N VAL A 99 9.13 25.60 7.09
CA VAL A 99 9.02 25.14 8.48
C VAL A 99 8.38 26.19 9.37
N SER A 100 7.61 25.75 10.35
CA SER A 100 7.01 26.62 11.38
C SER A 100 8.02 27.03 12.46
N GLU A 101 7.65 27.98 13.33
CA GLU A 101 8.47 28.40 14.49
C GLU A 101 8.64 27.26 15.51
N PHE A 102 7.69 26.32 15.58
CA PHE A 102 7.82 25.09 16.38
C PHE A 102 8.44 23.91 15.62
N GLY A 103 8.92 24.13 14.40
CA GLY A 103 9.63 23.11 13.61
C GLY A 103 8.72 22.11 12.91
N LYS A 104 7.42 22.38 12.78
CA LYS A 104 6.53 21.58 11.93
C LYS A 104 6.92 21.77 10.46
N ASP A 105 6.99 20.68 9.70
CA ASP A 105 7.17 20.76 8.24
C ASP A 105 5.88 21.29 7.60
N LEU A 106 5.99 22.41 6.89
CA LEU A 106 4.90 23.07 6.18
C LEU A 106 5.06 22.94 4.66
N THR A 107 6.02 22.14 4.18
CA THR A 107 6.34 22.00 2.76
C THR A 107 5.13 21.53 1.97
N ALA A 108 4.31 20.65 2.55
CA ALA A 108 3.05 20.16 1.98
C ALA A 108 1.91 21.20 1.91
N LEU A 109 2.16 22.46 2.31
CA LEU A 109 1.21 23.58 2.21
C LEU A 109 1.63 24.65 1.17
N ILE A 110 2.76 24.46 0.50
CA ILE A 110 3.30 25.38 -0.51
C ILE A 110 2.52 25.27 -1.81
N ASN A 111 1.72 26.29 -2.11
CA ASN A 111 1.06 26.45 -3.39
C ASN A 111 1.88 27.33 -4.35
N VAL A 112 1.82 27.03 -5.63
CA VAL A 112 2.56 27.72 -6.69
C VAL A 112 1.58 28.36 -7.68
N GLU A 113 1.81 29.61 -8.07
CA GLU A 113 1.12 30.26 -9.18
C GLU A 113 2.09 30.54 -10.33
N GLY A 114 1.64 30.23 -11.55
CA GLY A 114 2.41 30.38 -12.79
C GLY A 114 2.94 29.07 -13.33
N TYR A 115 3.62 29.16 -14.47
CA TYR A 115 4.23 28.03 -15.17
C TYR A 115 5.56 28.44 -15.80
N VAL A 116 6.41 27.45 -16.09
CA VAL A 116 7.66 27.64 -16.83
C VAL A 116 7.54 26.88 -18.14
N ASP A 117 7.50 27.61 -19.26
CA ASP A 117 7.56 26.98 -20.58
C ASP A 117 9.01 26.59 -20.87
N PHE A 118 9.34 25.38 -20.43
CA PHE A 118 10.69 24.84 -20.52
C PHE A 118 11.15 24.57 -21.96
N GLY A 119 10.27 24.65 -22.96
CA GLY A 119 10.63 24.53 -24.37
C GLY A 119 10.95 25.84 -25.07
N THR A 120 10.78 26.97 -24.37
CA THR A 120 11.02 28.31 -24.94
C THR A 120 12.00 29.09 -24.06
N ILE A 121 13.07 29.63 -24.67
CA ILE A 121 14.00 30.53 -23.98
C ILE A 121 13.27 31.82 -23.57
N GLY A 122 13.40 32.20 -22.31
CA GLY A 122 12.67 33.34 -21.77
C GLY A 122 12.80 33.47 -20.25
N GLU A 123 12.12 34.47 -19.71
CA GLU A 123 11.96 34.66 -18.27
C GLU A 123 10.50 34.38 -17.90
N TYR A 124 10.32 33.54 -16.89
CA TYR A 124 9.03 33.09 -16.37
C TYR A 124 8.94 33.47 -14.90
N GLN A 125 7.74 33.75 -14.41
CA GLN A 125 7.52 34.08 -13.00
C GLN A 125 6.72 32.98 -12.33
N LEU A 126 7.17 32.60 -11.13
CA LEU A 126 6.45 31.72 -10.23
C LEU A 126 6.25 32.43 -8.91
N THR A 127 5.06 32.33 -8.34
CA THR A 127 4.76 32.87 -7.01
C THR A 127 4.46 31.72 -6.06
N TYR A 128 5.25 31.60 -4.99
CA TYR A 128 5.06 30.62 -3.94
C TYR A 128 4.21 31.24 -2.83
N LYS A 129 3.22 30.51 -2.34
CA LYS A 129 2.30 30.94 -1.29
C LYS A 129 2.12 29.86 -0.24
N ILE A 130 2.05 30.28 1.02
CA ILE A 130 1.73 29.41 2.15
C ILE A 130 0.71 30.15 3.02
N GLU A 131 -0.36 29.46 3.36
CA GLU A 131 -1.33 29.86 4.38
C GLU A 131 -1.20 28.85 5.53
N TYR A 132 -0.82 29.32 6.72
CA TYR A 132 -0.66 28.47 7.89
C TYR A 132 -1.14 29.22 9.14
N GLU A 133 -2.16 28.67 9.81
CA GLU A 133 -2.85 29.33 10.91
C GLU A 133 -3.33 30.75 10.52
N GLU A 134 -2.86 31.79 11.22
CA GLU A 134 -3.13 33.19 10.90
C GLU A 134 -2.01 33.86 10.07
N ASP A 135 -0.95 33.13 9.72
CA ASP A 135 0.21 33.63 9.00
C ASP A 135 0.14 33.35 7.49
N PHE A 136 0.78 34.23 6.72
CA PHE A 136 0.79 34.16 5.26
C PHE A 136 2.15 34.52 4.69
N TYR A 137 2.67 33.65 3.84
CA TYR A 137 3.88 33.87 3.06
C TYR A 137 3.57 33.99 1.58
N SER A 138 4.22 34.93 0.89
CA SER A 138 4.18 35.02 -0.57
C SER A 138 5.48 35.60 -1.13
N GLU A 139 6.10 34.91 -2.09
CA GLU A 139 7.32 35.37 -2.77
C GLU A 139 7.25 35.03 -4.26
N THR A 140 7.66 35.97 -5.12
CA THR A 140 7.68 35.79 -6.57
C THR A 140 9.12 35.71 -7.06
N ILE A 141 9.47 34.60 -7.71
CA ILE A 141 10.78 34.40 -8.32
C ILE A 141 10.71 34.55 -9.83
N THR A 142 11.86 34.81 -10.44
CA THR A 142 12.09 34.68 -11.88
C THR A 142 12.87 33.40 -12.18
N VAL A 143 12.34 32.59 -13.11
CA VAL A 143 13.02 31.44 -13.70
C VAL A 143 13.47 31.81 -15.11
N THR A 144 14.78 31.80 -15.36
CA THR A 144 15.34 32.07 -16.69
C THR A 144 15.62 30.76 -17.42
N VAL A 145 14.88 30.49 -18.50
CA VAL A 145 15.15 29.37 -19.43
C VAL A 145 16.17 29.83 -20.47
N ASN A 146 17.29 29.12 -20.59
CA ASN A 146 18.39 29.48 -21.47
C ASN A 146 18.88 28.29 -22.34
N ASP A 147 19.86 28.54 -23.22
CA ASP A 147 20.49 27.54 -24.09
C ASP A 147 21.82 27.01 -23.52
N ASP A 148 22.00 27.02 -22.21
CA ASP A 148 23.18 26.46 -21.55
C ASP A 148 23.25 24.93 -21.72
N LEU A 149 24.38 24.34 -21.35
CA LEU A 149 24.52 22.89 -21.32
C LEU A 149 23.70 22.31 -20.16
N TYR A 150 22.77 21.41 -20.46
CA TYR A 150 22.04 20.66 -19.43
C TYR A 150 23.00 19.80 -18.60
N VAL A 151 22.90 19.95 -17.29
CA VAL A 151 23.57 19.12 -16.30
C VAL A 151 22.47 18.47 -15.46
N PRO A 152 22.29 17.14 -15.54
CA PRO A 152 21.30 16.45 -14.72
C PRO A 152 21.66 16.56 -13.23
N LEU A 153 20.62 16.54 -12.39
CA LEU A 153 20.80 16.47 -10.95
C LEU A 153 21.39 15.10 -10.57
N GLU A 154 22.45 15.11 -9.77
CA GLU A 154 23.14 13.89 -9.36
C GLU A 154 22.43 13.20 -8.20
N GLY A 155 22.46 11.88 -8.20
CA GLY A 155 22.10 11.02 -7.08
C GLY A 155 22.43 9.58 -7.40
N SER A 156 22.60 8.77 -6.36
CA SER A 156 22.97 7.36 -6.54
C SER A 156 22.62 6.55 -5.31
N ARG A 157 22.12 5.32 -5.55
CA ARG A 157 21.98 4.34 -4.48
C ARG A 157 23.37 3.96 -3.94
N PRO A 158 23.50 3.70 -2.62
CA PRO A 158 24.74 3.19 -2.06
C PRO A 158 25.25 1.96 -2.80
N ILE A 159 26.54 1.91 -3.12
CA ILE A 159 27.18 0.68 -3.63
C ILE A 159 27.46 -0.20 -2.41
N GLY A 160 26.61 -1.19 -2.17
CA GLY A 160 26.84 -2.16 -1.10
C GLY A 160 28.12 -2.96 -1.30
N LEU A 161 28.78 -3.29 -0.19
CA LEU A 161 29.93 -4.18 -0.20
C LEU A 161 29.47 -5.62 -0.46
N ASN A 162 29.93 -6.25 -1.53
CA ASN A 162 29.64 -7.67 -1.76
C ASN A 162 30.10 -8.52 -0.57
N GLY A 163 29.17 -9.21 0.09
CA GLY A 163 29.48 -10.14 1.17
C GLY A 163 28.47 -10.13 2.31
N VAL A 164 28.92 -10.67 3.44
CA VAL A 164 28.15 -10.80 4.69
C VAL A 164 28.26 -9.52 5.49
N ILE A 165 27.13 -8.97 5.90
CA ILE A 165 27.04 -7.86 6.86
C ILE A 165 26.53 -8.43 8.18
N SER A 166 27.31 -8.29 9.25
CA SER A 166 26.89 -8.67 10.60
C SER A 166 26.05 -7.57 11.24
N MET A 167 24.98 -7.97 11.93
CA MET A 167 24.06 -7.07 12.61
C MET A 167 23.54 -7.78 13.88
N GLY A 168 23.94 -7.26 15.04
CA GLY A 168 23.85 -8.02 16.29
C GLY A 168 24.70 -9.30 16.21
N ASP A 169 24.12 -10.41 16.64
CA ASP A 169 24.70 -11.76 16.45
C ASP A 169 24.26 -12.40 15.13
N GLY A 170 23.35 -11.77 14.39
CA GLY A 170 22.91 -12.18 13.07
C GLY A 170 23.73 -11.59 11.92
N SER A 171 23.31 -11.91 10.70
CA SER A 171 23.86 -11.36 9.47
C SER A 171 22.94 -11.50 8.27
N TYR A 172 23.15 -10.64 7.27
CA TYR A 172 22.54 -10.74 5.95
C TYR A 172 23.58 -10.64 4.84
N MET A 173 23.20 -11.07 3.65
CA MET A 173 24.03 -10.98 2.44
C MET A 173 23.71 -9.72 1.63
N THR A 174 24.69 -9.16 0.94
CA THR A 174 24.45 -8.09 -0.04
C THR A 174 25.44 -8.18 -1.21
N GLY A 175 25.11 -7.54 -2.34
CA GLY A 175 25.98 -7.47 -3.52
C GLY A 175 25.40 -8.07 -4.80
N THR A 176 26.24 -8.79 -5.55
CA THR A 176 25.89 -9.43 -6.84
C THR A 176 26.09 -10.93 -6.77
N ASP A 177 25.11 -11.66 -6.22
CA ASP A 177 25.15 -13.13 -6.17
C ASP A 177 24.28 -13.73 -7.29
N SER A 178 24.88 -14.19 -8.37
CA SER A 178 24.15 -14.78 -9.49
C SER A 178 23.50 -16.14 -9.20
N SER A 179 23.70 -16.72 -8.01
CA SER A 179 23.12 -18.02 -7.65
C SER A 179 21.69 -17.94 -7.14
N ILE A 180 21.24 -16.77 -6.70
CA ILE A 180 19.85 -16.50 -6.27
C ILE A 180 19.16 -15.55 -7.25
N ALA A 181 17.84 -15.45 -7.16
CA ALA A 181 17.08 -14.46 -7.90
C ALA A 181 17.32 -13.05 -7.33
N HIS A 182 17.26 -12.05 -8.20
CA HIS A 182 17.38 -10.63 -7.83
C HIS A 182 16.28 -9.85 -8.54
N PRO A 183 15.76 -8.77 -7.93
CA PRO A 183 14.91 -7.86 -8.64
C PRO A 183 15.71 -7.16 -9.74
N ILE A 184 15.04 -6.81 -10.83
CA ILE A 184 15.63 -5.93 -11.82
C ILE A 184 15.94 -4.57 -11.19
N ASN A 185 17.04 -3.93 -11.56
CA ASN A 185 17.37 -2.60 -11.01
C ASN A 185 16.34 -1.54 -11.49
N PRO A 186 15.98 -0.56 -10.65
CA PRO A 186 15.11 0.54 -11.04
C PRO A 186 15.85 1.44 -12.04
N GLY A 187 15.49 1.34 -13.32
CA GLY A 187 16.26 1.92 -14.43
C GLY A 187 15.63 3.12 -15.11
N TYR A 188 14.41 3.47 -14.73
CA TYR A 188 13.57 4.49 -15.40
C TYR A 188 13.15 5.58 -14.41
N ILE A 189 14.11 6.07 -13.65
CA ILE A 189 13.94 7.09 -12.61
C ILE A 189 15.10 8.07 -12.67
N ARG A 190 14.82 9.35 -12.40
CA ARG A 190 15.81 10.42 -12.43
C ARG A 190 16.86 10.25 -11.32
N GLU A 191 18.12 10.52 -11.65
CA GLU A 191 19.27 10.17 -10.79
C GLU A 191 19.18 10.76 -9.36
N HIS A 192 18.74 12.00 -9.18
CA HIS A 192 18.64 12.61 -7.85
C HIS A 192 17.66 11.91 -6.89
N LEU A 193 16.68 11.18 -7.41
CA LEU A 193 15.75 10.37 -6.59
C LEU A 193 16.40 9.08 -6.07
N LEU A 194 17.56 8.70 -6.62
CA LEU A 194 18.33 7.55 -6.15
C LEU A 194 19.06 7.82 -4.83
N ASN A 195 18.91 9.00 -4.23
CA ASN A 195 19.47 9.29 -2.89
C ASN A 195 18.66 8.63 -1.78
N SER A 196 17.38 8.35 -2.03
CA SER A 196 16.47 7.67 -1.10
C SER A 196 16.15 6.25 -1.59
N ALA A 197 15.63 5.40 -0.72
CA ALA A 197 15.19 4.05 -1.06
C ALA A 197 14.04 4.12 -2.06
N ILE A 198 14.01 3.15 -2.97
CA ILE A 198 13.10 3.19 -4.11
C ILE A 198 11.80 2.48 -3.71
N PRO A 199 10.64 3.14 -3.88
CA PRO A 199 9.36 2.51 -3.59
C PRO A 199 9.13 1.33 -4.53
N SER A 200 8.52 0.28 -3.99
CA SER A 200 7.93 -0.83 -4.72
C SER A 200 6.48 -0.99 -4.25
N SER A 201 5.78 -2.00 -4.75
CA SER A 201 4.40 -2.32 -4.31
C SER A 201 3.43 -1.14 -4.38
N GLY A 202 3.56 -0.28 -5.39
CA GLY A 202 2.68 0.87 -5.59
C GLY A 202 1.76 0.71 -6.80
N TRP A 203 0.82 1.64 -6.94
CA TRP A 203 -0.10 1.71 -8.09
C TRP A 203 0.56 2.09 -9.42
N TRP A 204 1.79 2.65 -9.38
CA TRP A 204 2.55 3.14 -10.53
C TRP A 204 3.95 2.53 -10.69
N THR A 205 4.40 1.67 -9.77
CA THR A 205 5.80 1.19 -9.69
C THR A 205 6.23 0.35 -10.90
N THR A 206 5.30 -0.03 -11.76
CA THR A 206 5.59 -0.63 -13.07
C THR A 206 6.52 0.24 -13.92
N LEU A 207 6.44 1.57 -13.76
CA LEU A 207 7.28 2.55 -14.44
C LEU A 207 8.76 2.44 -14.05
N LEU A 208 9.07 1.97 -12.84
CA LEU A 208 10.45 1.79 -12.36
C LEU A 208 11.08 0.50 -12.91
N ALA A 209 10.23 -0.50 -13.13
CA ALA A 209 10.61 -1.85 -13.55
C ALA A 209 10.81 -1.96 -15.07
N GLN A 210 9.98 -1.31 -15.88
CA GLN A 210 9.96 -1.52 -17.33
C GLN A 210 9.81 -0.22 -18.11
N ASN A 211 10.44 -0.15 -19.29
CA ASN A 211 10.24 1.00 -20.18
C ASN A 211 8.75 1.13 -20.53
N ASN A 212 8.22 2.36 -20.52
CA ASN A 212 6.80 2.66 -20.70
C ASN A 212 5.89 1.91 -19.70
N GLY A 213 6.44 1.52 -18.54
CA GLY A 213 5.74 0.67 -17.57
C GLY A 213 5.29 -0.67 -18.14
N GLY A 214 5.91 -1.15 -19.23
CA GLY A 214 5.45 -2.36 -19.94
C GLY A 214 4.08 -2.23 -20.62
N GLY A 215 3.48 -1.03 -20.68
CA GLY A 215 2.09 -0.83 -21.09
C GLY A 215 1.05 -1.31 -20.06
N ASN A 216 1.48 -1.56 -18.82
CA ASN A 216 0.62 -1.95 -17.71
C ASN A 216 -0.27 -0.79 -17.25
N GLY A 217 -1.38 -1.13 -16.60
CA GLY A 217 -2.38 -0.15 -16.17
C GLY A 217 -1.96 0.60 -14.93
N ILE A 218 -2.10 1.92 -14.97
CA ILE A 218 -1.91 2.83 -13.85
C ILE A 218 -3.28 3.43 -13.54
N TYR A 219 -3.89 3.03 -12.43
CA TYR A 219 -5.26 3.40 -12.07
C TYR A 219 -5.25 4.53 -11.05
N THR A 220 -5.59 5.73 -11.52
CA THR A 220 -5.70 6.93 -10.68
C THR A 220 -7.07 7.06 -10.02
N ASN A 221 -8.13 6.45 -10.57
CA ASN A 221 -9.51 6.54 -10.06
C ASN A 221 -10.01 8.02 -10.00
N PRO A 222 -10.70 8.52 -11.04
CA PRO A 222 -11.53 7.76 -11.99
C PRO A 222 -10.82 7.33 -13.28
N LEU A 223 -9.60 7.81 -13.56
CA LEU A 223 -8.94 7.52 -14.84
C LEU A 223 -7.99 6.32 -14.76
N ARG A 224 -7.81 5.67 -15.91
CA ARG A 224 -6.74 4.73 -16.20
C ARG A 224 -5.75 5.37 -17.18
N ALA A 225 -4.47 5.23 -16.87
CA ALA A 225 -3.35 5.59 -17.74
C ALA A 225 -2.48 4.37 -18.07
N ALA A 226 -1.75 4.44 -19.17
CA ALA A 226 -0.70 3.48 -19.55
C ALA A 226 0.14 4.05 -20.70
N PHE A 227 1.40 3.66 -20.85
CA PHE A 227 2.28 4.21 -21.90
C PHE A 227 2.47 3.21 -23.05
N TYR A 228 2.18 3.65 -24.27
CA TYR A 228 2.33 2.88 -25.51
C TYR A 228 3.08 3.66 -26.57
N ASN A 229 3.44 3.02 -27.69
CA ASN A 229 4.08 3.71 -28.82
C ASN A 229 3.23 4.86 -29.37
N GLU A 230 1.90 4.78 -29.23
CA GLU A 230 0.91 5.80 -29.59
C GLU A 230 0.91 7.01 -28.64
N GLY A 231 1.56 6.92 -27.48
CA GLY A 231 1.61 7.97 -26.46
C GLY A 231 1.08 7.50 -25.10
N LEU A 232 0.72 8.46 -24.26
CA LEU A 232 0.01 8.23 -23.01
C LEU A 232 -1.44 7.84 -23.32
N GLU A 233 -1.83 6.61 -23.02
CA GLU A 233 -3.22 6.18 -22.99
C GLU A 233 -3.96 6.92 -21.87
N ILE A 234 -5.16 7.42 -22.18
CA ILE A 234 -6.10 7.95 -21.20
C ILE A 234 -7.46 7.30 -21.45
N THR A 235 -7.96 6.59 -20.44
CA THR A 235 -9.22 5.84 -20.49
C THR A 235 -10.04 6.11 -19.23
N ASN A 236 -11.33 6.36 -19.40
CA ASN A 236 -12.33 6.34 -18.32
C ASN A 236 -12.92 4.92 -18.29
N PRO A 237 -12.47 4.04 -17.38
CA PRO A 237 -12.92 2.65 -17.30
C PRO A 237 -14.38 2.50 -16.88
N LEU A 238 -14.97 3.51 -16.20
CA LEU A 238 -16.25 3.39 -15.50
C LEU A 238 -16.21 2.24 -14.46
N ASP A 239 -17.37 1.71 -14.07
CA ASP A 239 -17.53 0.52 -13.22
C ASP A 239 -17.42 -0.81 -13.98
N GLY A 240 -17.28 -0.76 -15.29
CA GLY A 240 -17.13 -1.95 -16.11
C GLY A 240 -18.41 -2.79 -16.18
N PHE A 241 -18.25 -4.12 -16.18
CA PHE A 241 -19.37 -5.07 -16.23
C PHE A 241 -18.98 -6.38 -15.54
N VAL A 242 -19.98 -7.16 -15.14
CA VAL A 242 -19.78 -8.48 -14.52
C VAL A 242 -19.70 -9.57 -15.59
N GLN A 243 -18.73 -10.47 -15.47
CA GLN A 243 -18.59 -11.67 -16.31
C GLN A 243 -18.60 -12.93 -15.44
N TYR A 244 -19.19 -14.00 -15.98
CA TYR A 244 -19.30 -15.30 -15.32
C TYR A 244 -18.50 -16.37 -16.04
N TRP A 245 -17.87 -17.28 -15.29
CA TRP A 245 -17.17 -18.47 -15.78
C TRP A 245 -17.44 -19.69 -14.91
N ASN A 246 -17.00 -20.87 -15.39
CA ASN A 246 -17.11 -22.12 -14.65
C ASN A 246 -15.86 -23.01 -14.84
N PRO A 247 -14.65 -22.55 -14.46
CA PRO A 247 -13.44 -23.37 -14.51
C PRO A 247 -13.56 -24.57 -13.56
N GLU A 248 -13.24 -25.76 -14.05
CA GLU A 248 -13.16 -26.99 -13.24
C GLU A 248 -14.43 -27.35 -12.43
N GLY A 249 -15.59 -26.78 -12.80
CA GLY A 249 -16.86 -27.00 -12.13
C GLY A 249 -17.17 -26.02 -11.00
N TYR A 250 -16.27 -25.07 -10.72
CA TYR A 250 -16.51 -23.95 -9.81
C TYR A 250 -16.99 -22.73 -10.57
N GLN A 251 -18.16 -22.20 -10.21
CA GLN A 251 -18.66 -20.94 -10.77
C GLN A 251 -17.89 -19.77 -10.17
N THR A 252 -17.36 -18.89 -11.03
CA THR A 252 -16.59 -17.69 -10.65
C THR A 252 -17.06 -16.49 -11.45
N ILE A 253 -16.85 -15.29 -10.90
CA ILE A 253 -17.23 -14.02 -11.51
C ILE A 253 -16.15 -12.97 -11.30
N ALA A 254 -16.16 -11.92 -12.12
CA ALA A 254 -15.34 -10.74 -11.94
C ALA A 254 -16.06 -9.51 -12.48
N GLN A 255 -15.81 -8.36 -11.85
CA GLN A 255 -16.23 -7.06 -12.36
C GLN A 255 -14.99 -6.30 -12.85
N PHE A 256 -14.98 -5.93 -14.13
CA PHE A 256 -13.85 -5.25 -14.76
C PHE A 256 -14.29 -4.42 -15.96
N PRO A 257 -13.55 -3.36 -16.32
CA PRO A 257 -13.81 -2.60 -17.53
C PRO A 257 -13.44 -3.41 -18.76
N ILE A 258 -14.17 -3.20 -19.86
CA ILE A 258 -13.75 -3.77 -21.15
C ILE A 258 -12.37 -3.22 -21.55
N ALA A 259 -11.49 -4.08 -22.06
CA ALA A 259 -10.11 -3.74 -22.45
C ALA A 259 -10.03 -2.92 -23.75
N LEU A 260 -10.75 -1.79 -23.79
CA LEU A 260 -10.81 -0.86 -24.90
C LEU A 260 -10.28 0.50 -24.45
N LYS A 261 -9.30 0.99 -25.20
CA LYS A 261 -8.60 2.25 -24.90
C LYS A 261 -9.33 3.41 -25.54
N ASP A 262 -9.53 4.49 -24.82
CA ASP A 262 -10.33 5.59 -25.33
C ASP A 262 -9.50 6.57 -26.16
N SER A 263 -8.34 6.98 -25.65
CA SER A 263 -7.53 8.02 -26.29
C SER A 263 -6.03 7.93 -25.99
N TYR A 264 -5.24 8.68 -26.76
CA TYR A 264 -3.81 8.86 -26.55
C TYR A 264 -3.40 10.33 -26.66
N LEU A 265 -2.62 10.82 -25.69
CA LEU A 265 -1.90 12.08 -25.76
C LEU A 265 -0.44 11.83 -26.18
N ARG A 266 0.05 12.59 -27.17
CA ARG A 266 1.41 12.43 -27.70
C ARG A 266 1.98 13.71 -28.29
N SER A 267 3.28 13.94 -28.08
CA SER A 267 4.10 14.87 -28.88
C SER A 267 4.59 14.22 -30.18
N THR A 268 4.47 14.90 -31.32
CA THR A 268 4.98 14.45 -32.62
C THR A 268 6.50 14.38 -32.69
N GLU A 269 7.22 14.98 -31.73
CA GLU A 269 8.68 14.90 -31.63
C GLU A 269 9.16 13.54 -31.08
N LEU A 270 8.28 12.81 -30.40
CA LEU A 270 8.61 11.48 -29.89
C LEU A 270 8.74 10.48 -31.04
N ASN A 271 9.83 9.71 -31.03
CA ASN A 271 10.05 8.58 -31.91
C ASN A 271 9.32 7.32 -31.39
N SER A 272 9.33 6.23 -32.18
CA SER A 272 8.65 4.97 -31.82
C SER A 272 9.36 4.15 -30.74
N THR A 273 10.55 4.59 -30.30
CA THR A 273 11.39 3.95 -29.28
C THR A 273 11.63 4.88 -28.10
N TYR A 274 10.72 5.83 -27.86
CA TYR A 274 10.80 6.72 -26.71
C TYR A 274 10.75 5.91 -25.41
N ILE A 275 11.25 6.53 -24.36
CA ILE A 275 11.27 5.96 -23.01
C ILE A 275 10.44 6.81 -22.06
N THR A 276 10.01 6.20 -20.96
CA THR A 276 9.51 6.91 -19.79
C THR A 276 10.57 7.01 -18.71
N GLU A 277 10.62 8.14 -18.01
CA GLU A 277 11.47 8.37 -16.84
C GLU A 277 10.61 9.00 -15.75
N VAL A 278 10.63 8.43 -14.54
CA VAL A 278 10.01 9.04 -13.35
C VAL A 278 10.86 10.23 -12.91
N LEU A 279 10.25 11.41 -12.89
CA LEU A 279 10.92 12.67 -12.56
C LEU A 279 10.82 13.03 -11.09
N ASP A 280 9.68 12.69 -10.48
CA ASP A 280 9.33 12.95 -9.09
C ASP A 280 8.12 12.09 -8.71
N TYR A 281 7.89 11.89 -7.41
CA TYR A 281 6.73 11.20 -6.87
C TYR A 281 6.46 11.61 -5.41
N SER A 282 5.25 11.35 -4.94
CA SER A 282 4.84 11.50 -3.55
C SER A 282 3.75 10.47 -3.22
N ASP A 283 3.12 10.56 -2.05
CA ASP A 283 2.24 9.50 -1.52
C ASP A 283 1.14 9.02 -2.48
N SER A 284 0.58 9.91 -3.32
CA SER A 284 -0.46 9.58 -4.30
C SER A 284 -0.23 10.20 -5.69
N MET A 285 0.99 10.70 -5.97
CA MET A 285 1.35 11.36 -7.23
C MET A 285 2.61 10.76 -7.85
N VAL A 286 2.63 10.66 -9.17
CA VAL A 286 3.86 10.38 -9.95
C VAL A 286 3.95 11.31 -11.16
N LYS A 287 5.16 11.85 -11.39
CA LYS A 287 5.49 12.68 -12.54
C LYS A 287 6.42 11.92 -13.49
N VAL A 288 6.07 11.90 -14.77
CA VAL A 288 6.73 11.03 -15.77
C VAL A 288 7.06 11.83 -17.02
N ALA A 289 8.33 11.83 -17.43
CA ALA A 289 8.75 12.34 -18.73
C ALA A 289 8.69 11.26 -19.81
N MET A 290 8.25 11.64 -21.00
CA MET A 290 8.39 10.87 -22.24
C MET A 290 9.54 11.47 -23.05
N LYS A 291 10.58 10.67 -23.35
CA LYS A 291 11.87 11.16 -23.89
C LYS A 291 12.37 10.28 -25.03
N ASN A 292 13.09 10.87 -25.97
CA ASN A 292 13.69 10.13 -27.08
C ASN A 292 14.96 9.33 -26.71
N SER A 293 15.56 9.62 -25.56
CA SER A 293 16.68 8.89 -24.95
C SER A 293 16.83 9.32 -23.48
N ILE A 294 17.61 8.58 -22.66
CA ILE A 294 17.83 8.89 -21.22
C ILE A 294 18.36 10.32 -21.02
N GLN A 295 19.36 10.73 -21.80
CA GLN A 295 19.94 12.08 -21.75
C GLN A 295 19.22 13.06 -22.69
N GLY A 296 18.08 12.67 -23.26
CA GLY A 296 17.32 13.50 -24.18
C GLY A 296 16.51 14.58 -23.48
N GLU A 297 15.89 15.42 -24.30
CA GLU A 297 14.90 16.42 -23.87
C GLU A 297 13.63 15.73 -23.34
N ASP A 298 12.96 16.41 -22.40
CA ASP A 298 11.69 16.02 -21.81
C ASP A 298 10.55 16.47 -22.75
N GLU A 299 10.26 15.70 -23.80
CA GLU A 299 9.33 16.13 -24.87
C GLU A 299 7.89 16.37 -24.39
N LEU A 300 7.46 15.53 -23.43
CA LEU A 300 6.16 15.60 -22.78
C LEU A 300 6.31 15.09 -21.35
N VAL A 301 5.92 15.89 -20.37
CA VAL A 301 5.87 15.52 -18.95
C VAL A 301 4.42 15.38 -18.54
N VAL A 302 4.11 14.32 -17.79
CA VAL A 302 2.76 13.97 -17.37
C VAL A 302 2.74 13.83 -15.86
N THR A 303 1.76 14.43 -15.21
CA THR A 303 1.50 14.27 -13.77
C THR A 303 0.23 13.43 -13.59
N LEU A 304 0.37 12.30 -12.90
CA LEU A 304 -0.72 11.39 -12.54
C LEU A 304 -0.91 11.45 -11.03
N VAL A 305 -2.16 11.58 -10.58
CA VAL A 305 -2.49 11.70 -9.14
C VAL A 305 -3.69 10.82 -8.86
N GLN A 306 -3.62 9.94 -7.86
CA GLN A 306 -4.79 9.17 -7.45
C GLN A 306 -5.88 10.10 -6.90
N GLY A 307 -7.13 9.82 -7.23
CA GLY A 307 -8.26 10.69 -6.91
C GLY A 307 -8.41 11.91 -7.82
N SER A 308 -7.39 12.32 -8.57
CA SER A 308 -7.56 13.46 -9.47
C SER A 308 -8.46 13.07 -10.66
N PRO A 309 -9.53 13.83 -10.94
CA PRO A 309 -10.29 13.66 -12.16
C PRO A 309 -9.52 14.13 -13.41
N TYR A 310 -8.36 14.76 -13.23
CA TYR A 310 -7.49 15.27 -14.29
C TYR A 310 -6.20 14.47 -14.41
N ILE A 311 -5.74 14.35 -15.65
CA ILE A 311 -4.32 14.14 -15.98
C ILE A 311 -3.77 15.46 -16.50
N PHE A 312 -2.65 15.92 -15.95
CA PHE A 312 -1.95 17.12 -16.40
C PHE A 312 -0.74 16.73 -17.24
N ALA A 313 -0.43 17.56 -18.24
CA ALA A 313 0.78 17.41 -19.02
C ALA A 313 1.37 18.76 -19.45
N GLU A 314 2.69 18.81 -19.54
CA GLU A 314 3.46 19.98 -19.97
C GLU A 314 4.40 19.55 -21.12
N THR A 315 4.51 20.35 -22.19
CA THR A 315 5.25 19.96 -23.40
C THR A 315 6.42 20.88 -23.72
N ASN A 316 7.47 20.29 -24.30
CA ASN A 316 8.59 21.00 -24.90
C ASN A 316 8.19 21.78 -26.17
N ASN A 317 7.30 21.23 -26.99
CA ASN A 317 6.89 21.86 -28.24
C ASN A 317 5.38 22.08 -28.30
N LYS A 318 4.96 23.33 -28.07
CA LYS A 318 3.57 23.80 -28.10
C LYS A 318 2.82 23.50 -29.40
N ASN A 319 3.52 23.23 -30.50
CA ASN A 319 2.93 22.94 -31.81
C ASN A 319 2.89 21.44 -32.15
N ALA A 320 3.40 20.57 -31.28
CA ALA A 320 3.61 19.15 -31.56
C ALA A 320 2.57 18.23 -30.89
N LEU A 321 1.63 18.75 -30.11
CA LEU A 321 0.69 17.91 -29.38
C LEU A 321 -0.42 17.38 -30.27
N THR A 322 -0.71 16.09 -30.08
CA THR A 322 -1.82 15.37 -30.70
C THR A 322 -2.60 14.61 -29.63
N TYR A 323 -3.92 14.69 -29.73
CA TYR A 323 -4.85 13.87 -28.96
C TYR A 323 -5.63 12.99 -29.94
N THR A 324 -5.41 11.68 -29.86
CA THR A 324 -5.96 10.69 -30.80
C THR A 324 -6.96 9.81 -30.10
N MET A 325 -8.16 9.67 -30.66
CA MET A 325 -9.25 8.84 -30.14
C MET A 325 -9.35 7.53 -30.91
N ASP A 326 -9.99 6.53 -30.31
CA ASP A 326 -10.28 5.24 -30.97
C ASP A 326 -10.97 5.44 -32.34
N PHE A 327 -10.36 4.91 -33.41
CA PHE A 327 -10.87 4.95 -34.79
C PHE A 327 -12.18 4.19 -35.00
N GLY A 328 -12.54 3.30 -34.07
CA GLY A 328 -13.77 2.51 -34.11
C GLY A 328 -15.03 3.23 -33.63
N VAL A 329 -14.90 4.46 -33.10
CA VAL A 329 -15.99 5.18 -32.45
C VAL A 329 -16.28 6.50 -33.17
N LEU A 330 -17.56 6.90 -33.21
CA LEU A 330 -17.96 8.20 -33.71
C LEU A 330 -17.57 9.28 -32.70
N ILE A 331 -16.82 10.28 -33.16
CA ILE A 331 -16.37 11.40 -32.34
C ILE A 331 -17.14 12.66 -32.68
N GLU A 332 -17.61 13.36 -31.65
CA GLU A 332 -18.20 14.69 -31.74
C GLU A 332 -17.37 15.67 -30.89
N TYR A 333 -17.26 16.92 -31.33
CA TYR A 333 -16.52 17.96 -30.63
C TYR A 333 -17.45 19.09 -30.22
N TYR A 334 -17.22 19.66 -29.04
CA TYR A 334 -17.99 20.78 -28.52
C TYR A 334 -17.07 21.88 -27.97
N ASN A 335 -17.51 23.13 -28.06
CA ASN A 335 -16.86 24.24 -27.37
C ASN A 335 -17.29 24.27 -25.88
N LEU A 336 -16.71 25.20 -25.12
CA LEU A 336 -16.99 25.34 -23.69
C LEU A 336 -18.45 25.76 -23.39
N ASP A 337 -19.12 26.41 -24.33
CA ASP A 337 -20.56 26.73 -24.21
C ASP A 337 -21.47 25.51 -24.46
N GLY A 338 -20.90 24.32 -24.68
CA GLY A 338 -21.64 23.09 -24.99
C GLY A 338 -22.20 23.05 -26.41
N GLU A 339 -21.76 23.94 -27.30
CA GLU A 339 -22.17 24.00 -28.70
C GLU A 339 -21.30 23.09 -29.57
N LYS A 340 -21.94 22.32 -30.45
CA LYS A 340 -21.23 21.38 -31.32
C LYS A 340 -20.38 22.12 -32.36
N ILE A 341 -19.09 21.78 -32.42
CA ILE A 341 -18.15 22.27 -33.42
C ILE A 341 -18.36 21.49 -34.74
N THR A 342 -18.62 22.22 -35.82
CA THR A 342 -18.87 21.65 -37.16
C THR A 342 -17.79 21.99 -38.18
N THR A 343 -16.81 22.80 -37.78
CA THR A 343 -15.64 23.19 -38.57
C THR A 343 -14.43 22.34 -38.20
N ASN A 344 -13.45 22.26 -39.11
CA ASN A 344 -12.19 21.55 -38.84
C ASN A 344 -11.21 22.35 -37.97
N ASN A 345 -11.60 23.55 -37.53
CA ASN A 345 -10.78 24.42 -36.70
C ASN A 345 -11.64 25.00 -35.58
N HIS A 346 -11.04 25.10 -34.39
CA HIS A 346 -11.58 25.78 -33.21
C HIS A 346 -10.45 26.56 -32.53
N ASN A 347 -10.78 27.68 -31.90
CA ASN A 347 -9.83 28.48 -31.15
C ASN A 347 -10.45 28.83 -29.80
N GLY A 348 -9.68 28.63 -28.74
CA GLY A 348 -10.14 28.84 -27.37
C GLY A 348 -9.15 28.24 -26.37
N ASP A 349 -9.56 28.20 -25.12
CA ASP A 349 -8.83 27.60 -24.00
C ASP A 349 -9.38 26.22 -23.59
N GLY A 350 -10.38 25.71 -24.31
CA GLY A 350 -10.79 24.32 -24.13
C GLY A 350 -11.63 23.77 -25.26
N ILE A 351 -11.74 22.44 -25.26
CA ILE A 351 -12.56 21.67 -26.20
C ILE A 351 -13.02 20.38 -25.54
N ILE A 352 -14.25 19.96 -25.84
CA ILE A 352 -14.80 18.71 -25.35
C ILE A 352 -14.81 17.69 -26.47
N VAL A 353 -14.34 16.49 -26.18
CA VAL A 353 -14.40 15.32 -27.05
C VAL A 353 -15.45 14.37 -26.53
N LYS A 354 -16.46 14.09 -27.33
CA LYS A 354 -17.50 13.10 -27.05
C LYS A 354 -17.28 11.86 -27.91
N MET A 355 -17.14 10.71 -27.26
CA MET A 355 -17.20 9.39 -27.87
C MET A 355 -18.65 8.90 -27.83
N VAL A 356 -19.32 8.88 -28.98
CA VAL A 356 -20.73 8.52 -29.08
C VAL A 356 -20.89 7.00 -29.02
N GLN A 357 -21.70 6.51 -28.09
CA GLN A 357 -21.98 5.08 -27.91
C GLN A 357 -20.69 4.26 -27.88
N ARG A 358 -19.77 4.59 -26.97
CA ARG A 358 -18.60 3.78 -26.68
C ARG A 358 -19.03 2.48 -26.02
N HIS A 359 -18.57 1.34 -26.56
CA HIS A 359 -18.79 0.03 -25.97
C HIS A 359 -18.21 -0.01 -24.55
N SER A 360 -19.05 -0.27 -23.54
CA SER A 360 -18.69 -0.24 -22.12
C SER A 360 -18.64 -1.62 -21.47
N GLY A 361 -19.31 -2.62 -22.06
CA GLY A 361 -19.38 -3.95 -21.49
C GLY A 361 -20.44 -4.81 -22.17
N TYR A 362 -20.89 -5.84 -21.46
CA TYR A 362 -21.91 -6.76 -21.92
C TYR A 362 -22.94 -7.06 -20.83
N ASP A 363 -24.21 -7.18 -21.21
CA ASP A 363 -25.30 -7.61 -20.32
C ASP A 363 -25.23 -9.12 -20.04
N ASN A 364 -24.20 -9.55 -19.31
CA ASN A 364 -23.96 -10.95 -19.05
C ASN A 364 -24.90 -11.52 -17.99
N SER A 365 -25.06 -12.86 -18.02
CA SER A 365 -25.83 -13.61 -17.03
C SER A 365 -25.22 -14.98 -16.72
N PRO A 366 -25.51 -15.57 -15.54
CA PRO A 366 -25.09 -16.92 -15.20
C PRO A 366 -25.60 -17.98 -16.21
N PRO A 367 -24.90 -19.12 -16.37
CA PRO A 367 -23.64 -19.45 -15.71
C PRO A 367 -22.38 -18.93 -16.43
N ALA A 368 -22.49 -18.50 -17.69
CA ALA A 368 -21.40 -17.93 -18.50
C ALA A 368 -21.95 -17.34 -19.81
N ASN A 369 -23.18 -16.81 -19.78
CA ASN A 369 -23.85 -16.32 -20.98
C ASN A 369 -23.41 -14.88 -21.25
N VAL A 370 -22.76 -14.68 -22.41
CA VAL A 370 -22.44 -13.34 -22.89
C VAL A 370 -23.67 -12.73 -23.57
N GLY A 371 -24.11 -11.58 -23.06
CA GLY A 371 -25.31 -10.89 -23.53
C GLY A 371 -25.08 -9.96 -24.72
N GLN A 372 -25.97 -8.99 -24.86
CA GLN A 372 -25.79 -7.93 -25.85
C GLN A 372 -24.71 -6.95 -25.37
N PRO A 373 -23.92 -6.35 -26.29
CA PRO A 373 -23.02 -5.27 -25.95
C PRO A 373 -23.77 -4.06 -25.39
N GLU A 374 -23.18 -3.42 -24.39
CA GLU A 374 -23.66 -2.20 -23.76
C GLU A 374 -22.84 -1.01 -24.24
N TYR A 375 -23.48 0.15 -24.35
CA TYR A 375 -22.86 1.35 -24.89
C TYR A 375 -23.22 2.56 -24.06
N THR A 376 -22.24 3.44 -23.86
CA THR A 376 -22.42 4.70 -23.16
C THR A 376 -21.68 5.82 -23.89
N ASP A 377 -22.16 7.06 -23.76
CA ASP A 377 -21.40 8.21 -24.24
C ASP A 377 -20.28 8.51 -23.23
N LYS A 378 -19.06 8.76 -23.72
CA LYS A 378 -17.96 9.24 -22.86
C LYS A 378 -17.54 10.64 -23.28
N TYR A 379 -17.23 11.50 -22.31
CA TYR A 379 -16.84 12.88 -22.55
C TYR A 379 -15.48 13.15 -21.90
N TYR A 380 -14.62 13.82 -22.66
CA TYR A 380 -13.33 14.32 -22.18
C TYR A 380 -13.27 15.83 -22.38
N LEU A 381 -12.98 16.57 -21.32
CA LEU A 381 -12.68 17.99 -21.36
C LEU A 381 -11.16 18.16 -21.43
N LEU A 382 -10.70 18.82 -22.50
CA LEU A 382 -9.31 19.23 -22.64
C LEU A 382 -9.22 20.73 -22.32
N ASN A 383 -8.53 21.07 -21.24
CA ASN A 383 -8.24 22.45 -20.85
C ASN A 383 -6.84 22.83 -21.32
N THR A 384 -6.72 23.98 -21.96
CA THR A 384 -5.51 24.44 -22.64
C THR A 384 -5.28 25.92 -22.37
N PRO A 385 -4.08 26.46 -22.64
CA PRO A 385 -3.84 27.88 -22.50
C PRO A 385 -4.77 28.70 -23.41
N SER A 386 -4.99 29.95 -23.05
CA SER A 386 -5.72 30.90 -23.89
C SER A 386 -5.14 30.95 -25.30
N ASN A 387 -6.01 31.20 -26.29
CA ASN A 387 -5.66 31.31 -27.70
C ASN A 387 -5.13 30.02 -28.36
N THR A 388 -5.34 28.85 -27.76
CA THR A 388 -4.98 27.56 -28.37
C THR A 388 -5.76 27.32 -29.67
N ASN A 389 -5.07 26.86 -30.71
CA ASN A 389 -5.69 26.47 -31.97
C ASN A 389 -5.82 24.95 -32.07
N PHE A 390 -7.04 24.50 -32.28
CA PHE A 390 -7.39 23.10 -32.44
C PHE A 390 -7.68 22.81 -33.91
N THR A 391 -6.94 21.88 -34.49
CA THR A 391 -7.21 21.34 -35.84
C THR A 391 -7.82 19.95 -35.71
N ILE A 392 -9.06 19.81 -36.17
CA ILE A 392 -9.85 18.58 -36.09
C ILE A 392 -9.74 17.80 -37.40
N SER A 393 -9.30 16.55 -37.32
CA SER A 393 -9.23 15.60 -38.43
C SER A 393 -9.81 14.25 -38.03
N ASN A 394 -11.15 14.13 -38.08
CA ASN A 394 -11.92 12.97 -37.62
C ASN A 394 -11.61 12.64 -36.15
N ASN A 395 -10.78 11.62 -35.91
CA ASN A 395 -10.48 11.09 -34.59
C ASN A 395 -9.10 11.57 -34.08
N VAL A 396 -8.46 12.49 -34.81
CA VAL A 396 -7.22 13.13 -34.41
C VAL A 396 -7.46 14.62 -34.21
N LEU A 397 -7.10 15.11 -33.03
CA LEU A 397 -7.05 16.51 -32.68
C LEU A 397 -5.58 16.94 -32.61
N SER A 398 -5.16 17.87 -33.47
CA SER A 398 -3.83 18.49 -33.37
C SER A 398 -3.94 19.82 -32.64
N LEU A 399 -3.05 20.05 -31.68
CA LEU A 399 -3.08 21.21 -30.80
C LEU A 399 -1.85 22.09 -31.08
N ASN A 400 -2.12 23.38 -31.29
CA ASN A 400 -1.13 24.43 -31.24
C ASN A 400 -1.45 25.31 -30.04
N LEU A 401 -0.75 25.05 -28.93
CA LEU A 401 -0.99 25.73 -27.65
C LEU A 401 -0.63 27.22 -27.75
N GLY A 402 -1.50 28.06 -27.18
CA GLY A 402 -1.33 29.50 -27.17
C GLY A 402 -0.38 29.98 -26.07
N ASP A 403 -0.92 30.73 -25.12
CA ASP A 403 -0.15 31.42 -24.08
C ASP A 403 0.24 30.47 -22.92
N GLY A 404 0.91 29.36 -23.23
CA GLY A 404 1.37 28.35 -22.27
C GLY A 404 1.76 27.03 -22.94
N ASN A 405 2.40 26.13 -22.18
CA ASN A 405 2.84 24.81 -22.67
C ASN A 405 2.18 23.63 -21.92
N PHE A 406 1.11 23.87 -21.20
CA PHE A 406 0.39 22.87 -20.40
C PHE A 406 -0.93 22.44 -21.07
N ILE A 407 -1.47 21.30 -20.63
CA ILE A 407 -2.81 20.81 -20.91
C ILE A 407 -3.29 19.99 -19.71
N SER A 408 -4.59 20.05 -19.41
CA SER A 408 -5.22 19.05 -18.54
C SER A 408 -6.36 18.34 -19.26
N ILE A 409 -6.57 17.08 -18.91
CA ILE A 409 -7.58 16.23 -19.51
C ILE A 409 -8.39 15.61 -18.38
N ALA A 410 -9.69 15.92 -18.34
CA ALA A 410 -10.63 15.31 -17.40
C ALA A 410 -11.68 14.47 -18.12
N ALA A 411 -12.07 13.37 -17.49
CA ALA A 411 -13.35 12.75 -17.81
C ALA A 411 -14.48 13.56 -17.15
N ILE A 412 -15.52 13.89 -17.90
CA ILE A 412 -16.76 14.48 -17.37
C ILE A 412 -17.94 13.58 -17.74
N ASN A 413 -19.02 13.61 -16.96
CA ASN A 413 -20.15 12.71 -17.23
C ASN A 413 -21.00 13.21 -18.40
N ASN A 414 -21.13 14.52 -18.56
CA ASN A 414 -21.91 15.13 -19.63
C ASN A 414 -21.58 16.63 -19.80
N LEU A 415 -22.16 17.27 -20.83
CA LEU A 415 -21.85 18.67 -21.19
C LEU A 415 -22.26 19.71 -20.13
N SER A 416 -23.14 19.40 -19.17
CA SER A 416 -23.51 20.38 -18.13
C SER A 416 -22.42 20.56 -17.07
N GLU A 417 -21.44 19.67 -17.02
CA GLU A 417 -20.34 19.74 -16.05
C GLU A 417 -19.15 20.58 -16.55
N ILE A 418 -19.18 21.04 -17.82
CA ILE A 418 -18.07 21.74 -18.47
C ILE A 418 -17.60 22.94 -17.63
N ASP A 419 -18.51 23.83 -17.24
CA ASP A 419 -18.15 25.06 -16.54
C ASP A 419 -17.44 24.80 -15.21
N PHE A 420 -17.84 23.74 -14.49
CA PHE A 420 -17.23 23.36 -13.23
C PHE A 420 -15.82 22.82 -13.46
N TYR A 421 -15.66 21.76 -14.24
CA TYR A 421 -14.33 21.17 -14.47
C TYR A 421 -13.38 22.09 -15.24
N HIS A 422 -13.90 23.00 -16.08
CA HIS A 422 -13.05 23.97 -16.77
C HIS A 422 -12.43 24.98 -15.80
N GLN A 423 -13.20 25.44 -14.79
CA GLN A 423 -12.70 26.39 -13.79
C GLN A 423 -11.54 25.84 -12.96
N HIS A 424 -11.50 24.52 -12.74
CA HIS A 424 -10.45 23.83 -11.97
C HIS A 424 -9.34 23.21 -12.84
N GLY A 425 -9.53 23.16 -14.16
CA GLY A 425 -8.65 22.48 -15.10
C GLY A 425 -7.24 23.08 -15.27
N TYR A 426 -6.89 24.08 -14.46
CA TYR A 426 -5.60 24.78 -14.49
C TYR A 426 -4.85 24.72 -13.16
N THR A 427 -5.41 24.04 -12.16
CA THR A 427 -4.82 23.87 -10.83
C THR A 427 -4.41 22.43 -10.66
N MET A 428 -3.13 22.15 -10.92
CA MET A 428 -2.53 20.83 -10.87
C MET A 428 -2.12 20.49 -9.44
N ILE A 429 -2.50 19.32 -8.94
CA ILE A 429 -1.88 18.76 -7.74
C ILE A 429 -0.44 18.39 -8.08
N SER A 430 0.52 19.01 -7.39
CA SER A 430 1.95 18.91 -7.70
C SER A 430 2.70 17.98 -6.76
N ILE A 431 2.30 17.93 -5.48
CA ILE A 431 2.79 17.03 -4.44
C ILE A 431 1.61 16.69 -3.53
N SER A 432 1.58 15.47 -3.01
CA SER A 432 0.66 15.00 -1.97
C SER A 432 1.43 14.60 -0.71
N SER A 433 0.95 14.99 0.46
CA SER A 433 1.41 14.45 1.75
C SER A 433 0.23 13.86 2.49
N ILE A 434 0.31 12.55 2.77
CA ILE A 434 -0.64 11.83 3.60
C ILE A 434 0.10 11.45 4.87
N ASP A 435 -0.29 12.09 5.97
CA ASP A 435 0.32 11.96 7.28
C ASP A 435 -0.74 11.55 8.29
N TYR A 436 -0.33 11.03 9.44
CA TYR A 436 -1.25 10.58 10.47
C TYR A 436 -0.83 11.04 11.86
N GLU A 437 -1.81 11.19 12.74
CA GLU A 437 -1.64 11.48 14.16
C GLU A 437 -2.53 10.53 14.97
N ILE A 438 -2.03 10.09 16.12
CA ILE A 438 -2.80 9.27 17.06
C ILE A 438 -3.06 10.11 18.32
N ASP A 439 -4.33 10.30 18.66
CA ASP A 439 -4.69 10.79 19.99
C ASP A 439 -4.65 9.61 20.97
N TYR A 440 -3.61 9.57 21.78
CA TYR A 440 -3.37 8.47 22.72
C TYR A 440 -4.49 8.34 23.76
N LEU A 441 -5.20 9.41 24.09
CA LEU A 441 -6.26 9.36 25.10
C LEU A 441 -7.55 8.78 24.53
N SER A 442 -7.95 9.22 23.33
CA SER A 442 -9.19 8.79 22.68
C SER A 442 -9.02 7.54 21.81
N SER A 443 -7.77 7.13 21.55
CA SER A 443 -7.41 6.08 20.60
C SER A 443 -7.90 6.35 19.17
N MET A 444 -8.09 7.63 18.84
CA MET A 444 -8.43 8.07 17.49
C MET A 444 -7.17 8.22 16.65
N VAL A 445 -7.28 7.80 15.41
CA VAL A 445 -6.28 7.95 14.35
C VAL A 445 -6.84 8.96 13.36
N TYR A 446 -6.16 10.09 13.27
CA TYR A 446 -6.43 11.15 12.32
C TYR A 446 -5.48 11.00 11.14
N THR A 447 -5.99 10.98 9.91
CA THR A 447 -5.15 10.95 8.70
C THR A 447 -5.39 12.20 7.88
N ASP A 448 -4.36 13.02 7.73
CA ASP A 448 -4.37 14.28 7.01
C ASP A 448 -3.93 14.07 5.56
N TYR A 449 -4.83 14.36 4.62
CA TYR A 449 -4.55 14.31 3.19
C TYR A 449 -4.33 15.72 2.65
N ASN A 450 -3.07 16.13 2.51
CA ASN A 450 -2.66 17.45 2.04
C ASN A 450 -2.19 17.43 0.58
N PHE A 451 -2.63 18.40 -0.21
CA PHE A 451 -2.29 18.50 -1.63
C PHE A 451 -1.78 19.89 -1.99
N ASN A 452 -0.49 19.98 -2.31
CA ASN A 452 0.06 21.18 -2.90
C ASN A 452 -0.42 21.35 -4.32
N THR A 453 -0.75 22.59 -4.69
CA THR A 453 -1.22 22.90 -6.03
C THR A 453 -0.30 23.85 -6.80
N GLN A 454 -0.28 23.69 -8.12
CA GLN A 454 0.25 24.65 -9.05
C GLN A 454 -0.88 25.17 -9.94
N SER A 455 -1.22 26.44 -9.80
CA SER A 455 -2.20 27.13 -10.64
C SER A 455 -1.51 27.80 -11.83
N PHE A 456 -1.77 27.30 -13.04
CA PHE A 456 -1.19 27.84 -14.27
C PHE A 456 -1.87 29.13 -14.74
N ARG A 457 -3.08 29.43 -14.25
CA ARG A 457 -3.89 30.59 -14.63
C ARG A 457 -4.51 31.24 -13.39
N ASN A 458 -4.24 32.53 -13.21
CA ASN A 458 -4.75 33.30 -12.06
C ASN A 458 -6.17 33.84 -12.26
N ASP A 459 -6.73 33.70 -13.47
CA ASP A 459 -8.11 34.06 -13.79
C ASP A 459 -9.10 32.90 -13.63
N MET A 460 -8.61 31.75 -13.14
CA MET A 460 -9.36 30.51 -12.91
C MET A 460 -9.34 30.14 -11.42
N SER A 461 -10.02 29.05 -11.03
CA SER A 461 -10.03 28.62 -9.63
C SER A 461 -8.66 28.11 -9.20
N SER A 462 -8.20 28.52 -8.02
CA SER A 462 -6.99 28.02 -7.38
C SER A 462 -7.23 26.78 -6.50
N GLN A 463 -8.47 26.27 -6.47
CA GLN A 463 -8.80 25.04 -5.76
C GLN A 463 -8.65 23.84 -6.70
N SER A 464 -8.03 22.75 -6.23
CA SER A 464 -8.03 21.49 -6.97
C SER A 464 -9.33 20.70 -6.76
N LEU A 465 -9.52 19.64 -7.55
CA LEU A 465 -10.61 18.69 -7.35
C LEU A 465 -10.03 17.31 -7.04
N LEU A 466 -10.67 16.62 -6.10
CA LEU A 466 -10.36 15.23 -5.73
C LEU A 466 -11.64 14.40 -5.74
N ALA A 467 -11.58 13.24 -6.36
CA ALA A 467 -12.62 12.22 -6.36
C ALA A 467 -12.32 11.23 -5.22
N LEU A 468 -12.94 11.48 -4.08
CA LEU A 468 -12.74 10.70 -2.86
C LEU A 468 -13.32 9.29 -2.99
N MET A 469 -12.55 8.30 -2.54
CA MET A 469 -12.95 6.90 -2.46
C MET A 469 -13.93 6.68 -1.30
N PRO A 470 -14.71 5.58 -1.30
CA PRO A 470 -15.67 5.27 -0.23
C PRO A 470 -15.13 5.39 1.20
N HIS A 471 -13.97 4.81 1.49
CA HIS A 471 -13.37 4.91 2.82
C HIS A 471 -12.93 6.33 3.20
N HIS A 472 -12.66 7.22 2.24
CA HIS A 472 -12.34 8.62 2.57
C HIS A 472 -13.57 9.37 3.07
N TYR A 473 -14.63 9.44 2.25
CA TYR A 473 -15.77 10.30 2.58
C TYR A 473 -16.67 9.73 3.69
N LYS A 474 -16.58 8.44 4.00
CA LYS A 474 -17.32 7.82 5.12
C LYS A 474 -16.75 8.17 6.47
N TYR A 475 -15.44 8.41 6.53
CA TYR A 475 -14.71 8.71 7.75
C TYR A 475 -14.22 10.16 7.82
N SER A 476 -14.81 11.07 7.04
CA SER A 476 -14.45 12.49 7.02
C SER A 476 -15.70 13.37 7.03
N ASP A 477 -15.59 14.57 7.60
CA ASP A 477 -16.64 15.60 7.57
C ASP A 477 -16.54 16.53 6.33
N ILE A 478 -15.73 16.16 5.33
CA ILE A 478 -15.49 17.01 4.17
C ILE A 478 -16.78 17.27 3.37
N ALA A 479 -16.95 18.53 2.95
CA ALA A 479 -18.07 18.90 2.09
C ALA A 479 -17.86 18.36 0.67
N LEU A 480 -18.85 17.65 0.16
CA LEU A 480 -18.85 17.08 -1.19
C LEU A 480 -19.68 17.94 -2.14
N THR A 481 -19.25 17.98 -3.40
CA THR A 481 -20.02 18.57 -4.49
C THR A 481 -21.14 17.63 -4.94
N GLU A 482 -21.97 18.05 -5.90
CA GLU A 482 -22.99 17.18 -6.51
C GLU A 482 -22.43 16.18 -7.54
N TYR A 483 -21.14 16.27 -7.87
CA TYR A 483 -20.50 15.45 -8.90
C TYR A 483 -19.86 14.19 -8.34
N SER A 484 -19.88 13.13 -9.14
CA SER A 484 -19.34 11.82 -8.78
C SER A 484 -18.95 10.99 -10.01
N TYR A 485 -18.11 9.98 -9.80
CA TYR A 485 -17.73 8.99 -10.80
C TYR A 485 -18.05 7.59 -10.32
N ARG A 486 -18.78 6.82 -11.12
CA ARG A 486 -19.00 5.40 -10.84
C ARG A 486 -17.82 4.59 -11.38
N THR A 487 -17.16 3.82 -10.52
CA THR A 487 -15.97 3.01 -10.84
C THR A 487 -16.06 1.61 -10.22
N VAL A 488 -15.12 0.73 -10.56
CA VAL A 488 -14.97 -0.61 -9.93
C VAL A 488 -14.66 -0.55 -8.42
N ARG A 489 -14.36 0.65 -7.89
CA ARG A 489 -14.09 0.93 -6.47
C ARG A 489 -15.28 1.52 -5.72
N GLY A 490 -16.46 1.55 -6.31
CA GLY A 490 -17.57 2.29 -5.74
C GLY A 490 -17.85 3.59 -6.49
N THR A 491 -18.66 4.43 -5.85
CA THR A 491 -18.90 5.80 -6.29
C THR A 491 -17.83 6.71 -5.70
N LEU A 492 -16.99 7.30 -6.54
CA LEU A 492 -16.06 8.34 -6.10
C LEU A 492 -16.80 9.67 -6.03
N LYS A 493 -16.75 10.35 -4.89
CA LYS A 493 -17.46 11.63 -4.69
C LYS A 493 -16.48 12.79 -4.78
N VAL A 494 -16.84 13.84 -5.51
CA VAL A 494 -15.91 14.94 -5.80
C VAL A 494 -15.97 16.00 -4.69
N MET A 495 -14.81 16.34 -4.15
CA MET A 495 -14.59 17.52 -3.31
C MET A 495 -13.86 18.62 -4.09
N GLU A 496 -14.09 19.87 -3.69
CA GLU A 496 -13.30 21.03 -4.08
C GLU A 496 -12.42 21.42 -2.91
N GLY A 497 -11.11 21.48 -3.12
CA GLY A 497 -10.15 21.81 -2.06
C GLY A 497 -8.90 20.93 -2.08
N ASN A 498 -7.98 21.28 -1.21
CA ASN A 498 -6.61 20.76 -1.19
C ASN A 498 -6.28 20.02 0.12
N TYR A 499 -7.27 19.81 0.98
CA TYR A 499 -7.12 19.17 2.29
C TYR A 499 -8.41 18.50 2.74
N PHE A 500 -8.30 17.29 3.30
CA PHE A 500 -9.33 16.68 4.13
C PHE A 500 -8.68 15.75 5.16
N GLN A 501 -9.41 15.38 6.20
CA GLN A 501 -8.95 14.48 7.25
C GLN A 501 -9.93 13.32 7.41
N THR A 502 -9.42 12.11 7.63
CA THR A 502 -10.23 10.96 8.05
C THR A 502 -10.01 10.64 9.53
N GLU A 503 -11.03 10.09 10.18
CA GLU A 503 -11.05 9.73 11.59
C GLU A 503 -11.42 8.25 11.77
N LEU A 504 -10.50 7.45 12.31
CA LEU A 504 -10.68 6.02 12.58
C LEU A 504 -10.31 5.70 14.02
N MET A 505 -10.99 4.76 14.65
CA MET A 505 -10.70 4.37 16.03
C MET A 505 -9.85 3.10 16.10
N PHE A 506 -8.73 3.17 16.82
CA PHE A 506 -7.93 2.01 17.17
C PHE A 506 -8.57 1.24 18.32
N ASN A 507 -8.87 -0.04 18.09
CA ASN A 507 -9.54 -0.89 19.07
C ASN A 507 -8.59 -1.93 19.70
N GLY A 508 -7.28 -1.80 19.51
CA GLY A 508 -6.29 -2.68 20.12
C GLY A 508 -6.03 -3.98 19.36
N LEU A 509 -4.79 -4.45 19.45
CA LEU A 509 -4.27 -5.66 18.80
C LEU A 509 -3.54 -6.54 19.81
N LEU A 510 -3.76 -7.86 19.75
CA LEU A 510 -3.16 -8.81 20.68
C LEU A 510 -2.50 -9.98 19.95
N PRO A 511 -1.52 -10.65 20.60
CA PRO A 511 -0.90 -11.84 20.04
C PRO A 511 -1.81 -13.08 20.15
N GLY A 512 -2.94 -13.02 20.85
CA GLY A 512 -3.82 -14.18 21.02
C GLY A 512 -4.89 -13.92 22.07
N PHE A 513 -5.28 -14.97 22.80
CA PHE A 513 -6.32 -14.92 23.81
C PHE A 513 -5.83 -15.38 25.19
N THR A 514 -6.45 -14.84 26.23
CA THR A 514 -6.29 -15.32 27.61
C THR A 514 -6.96 -16.68 27.84
N LEU A 515 -6.62 -17.34 28.95
CA LEU A 515 -7.12 -18.67 29.34
C LEU A 515 -8.66 -18.74 29.27
N PRO A 516 -9.23 -19.64 28.45
CA PRO A 516 -10.66 -19.88 28.40
C PRO A 516 -11.21 -20.36 29.75
N VAL A 517 -12.41 -19.90 30.09
CA VAL A 517 -13.14 -20.28 31.30
C VAL A 517 -14.60 -20.53 30.93
N ASN A 518 -14.87 -21.69 30.35
CA ASN A 518 -16.22 -22.17 30.04
C ASN A 518 -16.35 -23.68 30.37
N GLU A 519 -17.56 -24.24 30.21
CA GLU A 519 -17.84 -25.64 30.58
C GLU A 519 -17.36 -26.69 29.57
N ASN A 520 -17.12 -26.29 28.32
CA ASN A 520 -16.68 -27.13 27.20
C ASN A 520 -15.14 -27.16 27.06
N PHE A 521 -14.44 -26.23 27.69
CA PHE A 521 -12.99 -26.13 27.66
C PHE A 521 -12.32 -27.26 28.46
N SER A 522 -11.37 -27.92 27.82
CA SER A 522 -10.56 -29.00 28.39
C SER A 522 -9.09 -28.67 28.28
N SER A 523 -8.46 -28.41 29.43
CA SER A 523 -7.00 -28.23 29.49
C SER A 523 -6.26 -29.50 29.07
N VAL A 524 -6.81 -30.69 29.39
CA VAL A 524 -6.21 -31.97 29.01
C VAL A 524 -6.16 -32.14 27.49
N ASP A 525 -7.26 -31.84 26.79
CA ASP A 525 -7.29 -31.92 25.33
C ASP A 525 -6.41 -30.84 24.70
N THR A 526 -6.38 -29.64 25.27
CA THR A 526 -5.47 -28.56 24.82
C THR A 526 -4.00 -29.01 24.89
N VAL A 527 -3.59 -29.63 25.99
CA VAL A 527 -2.22 -30.17 26.12
C VAL A 527 -1.95 -31.25 25.06
N ALA A 528 -2.90 -32.15 24.80
CA ALA A 528 -2.75 -33.14 23.73
C ALA A 528 -2.65 -32.50 22.33
N TYR A 529 -3.35 -31.40 22.08
CA TYR A 529 -3.23 -30.65 20.82
C TYR A 529 -1.90 -29.91 20.70
N LEU A 530 -1.35 -29.39 21.81
CA LEU A 530 0.01 -28.86 21.84
C LEU A 530 1.06 -29.96 21.61
N GLU A 531 0.88 -31.16 22.17
CA GLU A 531 1.74 -32.31 21.85
C GLU A 531 1.67 -32.66 20.36
N SER A 532 0.50 -32.54 19.73
CA SER A 532 0.35 -32.70 18.28
C SER A 532 1.10 -31.62 17.51
N LEU A 533 0.98 -30.34 17.90
CA LEU A 533 1.76 -29.25 17.32
C LEU A 533 3.26 -29.53 17.43
N ASP A 534 3.73 -30.03 18.57
CA ASP A 534 5.13 -30.41 18.78
C ASP A 534 5.58 -31.52 17.82
N ALA A 535 4.71 -32.50 17.55
CA ALA A 535 4.98 -33.58 16.60
C ALA A 535 4.98 -33.10 15.13
N GLU A 536 4.00 -32.27 14.73
CA GLU A 536 3.87 -31.72 13.38
C GLU A 536 5.03 -30.78 13.01
N THR A 537 5.66 -30.16 14.02
CA THR A 537 6.84 -29.28 13.89
C THR A 537 8.14 -30.00 14.25
N SER A 538 8.22 -31.30 14.02
CA SER A 538 9.43 -32.09 14.28
C SER A 538 10.60 -31.68 13.38
N TYR A 539 11.79 -31.58 13.96
CA TYR A 539 13.06 -31.38 13.23
C TYR A 539 13.39 -32.51 12.24
N THR A 540 12.78 -33.68 12.39
CA THR A 540 13.13 -34.86 11.58
C THR A 540 12.17 -35.12 10.42
N ASP A 541 11.03 -34.43 10.39
CA ASP A 541 10.08 -34.55 9.29
C ASP A 541 10.38 -33.50 8.21
N MET A 542 11.09 -33.92 7.16
CA MET A 542 11.49 -33.03 6.07
C MET A 542 10.35 -32.67 5.11
N GLU A 543 9.13 -33.21 5.29
CA GLU A 543 7.97 -32.88 4.44
C GLU A 543 7.00 -31.86 5.07
N ASN A 544 7.22 -31.51 6.35
CA ASN A 544 6.44 -30.50 7.07
C ASN A 544 6.87 -29.07 6.70
N PHE A 545 6.03 -28.09 7.03
CA PHE A 545 6.33 -26.68 6.79
C PHE A 545 7.51 -26.16 7.63
N PHE A 546 7.69 -26.69 8.84
CA PHE A 546 8.79 -26.30 9.73
C PHE A 546 10.19 -26.52 9.13
N ASN A 547 10.35 -27.51 8.24
CA ASN A 547 11.60 -27.80 7.53
C ASN A 547 11.55 -27.41 6.05
N ASP A 548 10.53 -26.67 5.60
CA ASP A 548 10.48 -26.16 4.23
C ASP A 548 11.62 -25.16 3.97
N GLY A 549 12.15 -25.17 2.75
CA GLY A 549 13.20 -24.24 2.31
C GLY A 549 12.65 -22.94 1.76
N GLY A 550 11.35 -22.89 1.46
CA GLY A 550 10.63 -21.70 1.02
C GLY A 550 10.30 -20.77 2.20
N PRO A 551 10.61 -19.46 2.11
CA PRO A 551 10.40 -18.52 3.21
C PRO A 551 8.92 -18.42 3.63
N TYR A 552 7.98 -18.44 2.68
CA TYR A 552 6.54 -18.36 2.97
C TYR A 552 6.02 -19.57 3.75
N TRP A 553 6.25 -20.79 3.26
CA TRP A 553 5.78 -22.00 3.95
C TRP A 553 6.48 -22.18 5.28
N ASN A 554 7.78 -21.90 5.32
CA ASN A 554 8.54 -22.01 6.55
C ASN A 554 8.03 -21.05 7.62
N SER A 555 7.88 -19.76 7.30
CA SER A 555 7.38 -18.75 8.24
C SER A 555 5.95 -19.04 8.72
N LYS A 556 5.08 -19.59 7.86
CA LYS A 556 3.72 -20.00 8.24
C LYS A 556 3.70 -21.04 9.37
N ALA A 557 4.72 -21.89 9.48
CA ALA A 557 4.84 -22.87 10.56
C ALA A 557 5.13 -22.24 11.94
N LEU A 558 5.65 -21.01 11.98
CA LEU A 558 6.05 -20.34 13.22
C LEU A 558 4.87 -19.71 13.94
N TYR A 559 3.83 -19.32 13.20
CA TYR A 559 2.62 -18.71 13.77
C TYR A 559 1.93 -19.61 14.82
N PRO A 560 1.59 -20.88 14.53
CA PRO A 560 1.00 -21.76 15.55
C PRO A 560 1.98 -22.10 16.69
N LEU A 561 3.29 -22.10 16.45
CA LEU A 561 4.30 -22.27 17.52
C LEU A 561 4.29 -21.09 18.49
N ALA A 562 4.20 -19.85 17.99
CA ALA A 562 4.09 -18.65 18.81
C ALA A 562 2.80 -18.66 19.65
N GLN A 563 1.66 -19.01 19.05
CA GLN A 563 0.42 -19.23 19.80
C GLN A 563 0.60 -20.34 20.85
N GLY A 564 1.28 -21.42 20.49
CA GLY A 564 1.59 -22.55 21.38
C GLY A 564 2.38 -22.14 22.62
N ILE A 565 3.34 -21.21 22.53
CA ILE A 565 4.07 -20.67 23.69
C ILE A 565 3.11 -19.98 24.66
N ILE A 566 2.25 -19.10 24.14
CA ILE A 566 1.28 -18.35 24.95
C ILE A 566 0.31 -19.31 25.67
N ILE A 567 -0.20 -20.32 24.94
CA ILE A 567 -1.12 -21.31 25.49
C ILE A 567 -0.42 -22.17 26.56
N ALA A 568 0.77 -22.69 26.25
CA ALA A 568 1.53 -23.54 27.16
C ALA A 568 1.93 -22.79 28.44
N ASP A 569 2.30 -21.52 28.34
CA ASP A 569 2.63 -20.69 29.51
C ASP A 569 1.42 -20.48 30.42
N GLN A 570 0.26 -20.14 29.85
CA GLN A 570 -0.99 -19.96 30.61
C GLN A 570 -1.47 -21.27 31.28
N LEU A 571 -1.18 -22.43 30.68
CA LEU A 571 -1.45 -23.75 31.26
C LEU A 571 -0.35 -24.25 32.20
N GLN A 572 0.76 -23.54 32.34
CA GLN A 572 1.95 -23.94 33.12
C GLN A 572 2.61 -25.24 32.60
N GLU A 573 2.52 -25.50 31.30
CA GLU A 573 3.12 -26.64 30.61
C GLU A 573 4.56 -26.34 30.15
N GLU A 574 5.46 -26.25 31.13
CA GLU A 574 6.86 -25.84 30.94
C GLU A 574 7.60 -26.65 29.87
N THR A 575 7.34 -27.96 29.75
CA THR A 575 8.05 -28.82 28.78
C THR A 575 7.72 -28.42 27.34
N LEU A 576 6.45 -28.22 27.04
CA LEU A 576 5.99 -27.81 25.71
C LEU A 576 6.38 -26.36 25.43
N LYS A 577 6.23 -25.47 26.42
CA LYS A 577 6.68 -24.08 26.33
C LYS A 577 8.15 -23.98 25.90
N PHE A 578 9.05 -24.68 26.60
CA PHE A 578 10.48 -24.67 26.24
C PHE A 578 10.78 -25.37 24.91
N SER A 579 10.00 -26.38 24.51
CA SER A 579 10.12 -27.00 23.19
C SER A 579 9.83 -25.99 22.07
N PHE A 580 8.72 -25.26 22.18
CA PHE A 580 8.31 -24.27 21.20
C PHE A 580 9.25 -23.06 21.16
N ILE A 581 9.69 -22.55 22.32
CA ILE A 581 10.74 -21.52 22.40
C ILE A 581 12.00 -21.98 21.64
N GLY A 582 12.46 -23.22 21.88
CA GLY A 582 13.62 -23.77 21.19
C GLY A 582 13.44 -23.89 19.67
N LYS A 583 12.25 -24.26 19.21
CA LYS A 583 11.91 -24.37 17.79
C LYS A 583 11.84 -23.02 17.08
N LEU A 584 11.21 -22.03 17.69
CA LEU A 584 11.18 -20.66 17.16
C LEU A 584 12.59 -20.08 17.11
N ASN A 585 13.34 -20.20 18.21
CA ASN A 585 14.73 -19.73 18.25
C ASN A 585 15.56 -20.41 17.15
N TYR A 586 15.45 -21.73 16.97
CA TYR A 586 16.15 -22.45 15.89
C TYR A 586 15.87 -21.89 14.49
N ILE A 587 14.60 -21.72 14.09
CA ILE A 587 14.29 -21.24 12.74
C ILE A 587 14.59 -19.76 12.55
N LEU A 588 14.27 -18.92 13.54
CA LEU A 588 14.55 -17.49 13.44
C LEU A 588 16.06 -17.22 13.38
N THR A 589 16.87 -17.92 14.19
CA THR A 589 18.33 -17.76 14.14
C THR A 589 18.96 -18.25 12.84
N ASP A 590 18.39 -19.31 12.22
CA ASP A 590 18.81 -19.79 10.90
C ASP A 590 18.57 -18.71 9.83
N TRP A 591 17.34 -18.19 9.70
CA TRP A 591 17.05 -17.09 8.76
C TRP A 591 17.88 -15.84 9.01
N PHE A 592 18.15 -15.53 10.29
CA PHE A 592 18.85 -14.32 10.69
C PHE A 592 20.37 -14.46 10.71
N THR A 593 20.93 -15.60 10.33
CA THR A 593 22.38 -15.82 10.33
C THR A 593 22.82 -16.50 9.06
N TYR A 594 23.60 -15.79 8.24
CA TYR A 594 24.25 -16.43 7.11
C TYR A 594 25.45 -17.28 7.55
N ASP A 595 25.34 -18.60 7.38
CA ASP A 595 26.35 -19.58 7.82
C ASP A 595 27.28 -20.09 6.70
N GLY A 596 27.23 -19.46 5.52
CA GLY A 596 28.16 -19.68 4.42
C GLY A 596 27.53 -20.29 3.15
N PRO A 597 28.33 -20.70 2.16
CA PRO A 597 27.84 -21.02 0.81
C PRO A 597 26.90 -22.24 0.69
N SER A 598 26.76 -23.04 1.76
CA SER A 598 25.81 -24.17 1.81
C SER A 598 24.53 -23.84 2.54
N ASP A 599 24.43 -22.62 3.06
CA ASP A 599 23.21 -22.10 3.67
C ASP A 599 22.16 -21.86 2.58
N GLU A 600 20.94 -22.30 2.86
CA GLU A 600 19.80 -22.20 1.96
C GLU A 600 18.74 -21.20 2.48
N ARG A 601 18.85 -20.75 3.74
CA ARG A 601 17.86 -19.88 4.41
C ARG A 601 18.55 -18.67 5.03
N TYR A 602 18.72 -17.62 4.24
CA TYR A 602 19.31 -16.38 4.71
C TYR A 602 18.67 -15.16 4.05
N LEU A 603 18.84 -14.01 4.69
CA LEU A 603 18.35 -12.72 4.20
C LEU A 603 19.36 -12.05 3.25
N TYR A 604 18.82 -11.32 2.29
CA TYR A 604 19.57 -10.55 1.31
C TYR A 604 19.09 -9.11 1.25
N TYR A 605 20.01 -8.15 1.34
CA TYR A 605 19.71 -6.73 1.18
C TYR A 605 20.14 -6.23 -0.19
N ASN A 606 19.18 -5.70 -0.95
CA ASN A 606 19.41 -5.10 -2.25
C ASN A 606 19.50 -3.57 -2.16
N ASN A 607 20.72 -3.06 -2.35
CA ASN A 607 20.97 -1.62 -2.28
C ASN A 607 20.29 -0.82 -3.40
N SER A 608 20.05 -1.42 -4.57
CA SER A 608 19.41 -0.73 -5.69
C SER A 608 17.98 -0.29 -5.35
N TRP A 609 17.26 -1.09 -4.56
CA TRP A 609 15.91 -0.78 -4.09
C TRP A 609 15.87 -0.27 -2.65
N GLY A 610 16.85 -0.64 -1.81
CA GLY A 610 16.75 -0.46 -0.36
C GLY A 610 15.75 -1.44 0.26
N SER A 611 15.85 -2.72 -0.12
CA SER A 611 14.86 -3.75 0.26
C SER A 611 15.54 -5.06 0.65
N VAL A 612 14.90 -5.80 1.55
CA VAL A 612 15.35 -7.08 2.10
C VAL A 612 14.45 -8.20 1.58
N TYR A 613 15.05 -9.31 1.16
CA TYR A 613 14.34 -10.51 0.71
C TYR A 613 15.15 -11.78 1.05
N TYR A 614 14.77 -12.92 0.47
CA TYR A 614 15.29 -14.24 0.82
C TYR A 614 16.20 -14.87 -0.24
N SER A 615 17.03 -15.81 0.19
CA SER A 615 17.82 -16.70 -0.68
C SER A 615 16.99 -17.57 -1.64
N ASN A 616 15.68 -17.72 -1.39
CA ASN A 616 14.73 -18.47 -2.19
C ASN A 616 13.62 -17.55 -2.71
N ASP A 617 13.28 -17.68 -4.00
CA ASP A 617 12.34 -16.82 -4.73
C ASP A 617 10.89 -17.35 -4.77
N ASP A 618 10.49 -18.10 -3.74
CA ASP A 618 9.10 -18.55 -3.63
C ASP A 618 8.16 -17.35 -3.65
N PHE A 619 7.08 -17.49 -4.44
CA PHE A 619 6.10 -16.44 -4.71
C PHE A 619 6.70 -15.12 -5.22
N ALA A 620 7.88 -15.19 -5.84
CA ALA A 620 8.59 -14.04 -6.40
C ALA A 620 8.98 -12.97 -5.35
N THR A 621 9.20 -13.40 -4.10
CA THR A 621 9.72 -12.56 -3.01
C THR A 621 11.05 -11.90 -3.36
N ALA A 622 11.92 -12.52 -4.17
CA ALA A 622 13.19 -11.92 -4.56
C ALA A 622 13.12 -11.24 -5.94
N SER A 623 12.60 -11.92 -6.97
CA SER A 623 12.63 -11.43 -8.35
C SER A 623 11.69 -10.27 -8.63
N THR A 624 10.59 -10.14 -7.87
CA THR A 624 9.64 -9.04 -8.04
C THR A 624 9.30 -8.31 -6.73
N LEU A 625 9.97 -8.62 -5.62
CA LEU A 625 9.71 -8.03 -4.30
C LEU A 625 8.24 -8.20 -3.87
N SER A 626 7.65 -9.36 -4.18
CA SER A 626 6.25 -9.65 -3.88
C SER A 626 6.09 -10.20 -2.47
N ASP A 627 4.94 -9.92 -1.84
CA ASP A 627 4.45 -10.62 -0.65
C ASP A 627 5.38 -10.48 0.58
N HIS A 628 6.18 -9.41 0.62
CA HIS A 628 7.08 -9.09 1.73
C HIS A 628 6.31 -8.91 3.04
N SER A 629 5.26 -8.09 3.08
CA SER A 629 4.44 -7.90 4.28
C SER A 629 3.84 -9.22 4.80
N PHE A 630 3.42 -10.13 3.93
CA PHE A 630 2.89 -11.44 4.35
C PHE A 630 3.98 -12.30 4.99
N THR A 631 5.10 -12.46 4.28
CA THR A 631 6.16 -13.40 4.68
C THR A 631 6.98 -12.87 5.87
N HIS A 632 7.37 -11.59 5.83
CA HIS A 632 8.01 -10.89 6.94
C HIS A 632 7.06 -10.85 8.15
N GLY A 633 5.77 -10.60 7.94
CA GLY A 633 4.76 -10.54 9.00
C GLY A 633 4.71 -11.81 9.86
N TYR A 634 4.79 -12.99 9.26
CA TYR A 634 4.85 -14.26 10.01
C TYR A 634 6.13 -14.41 10.86
N LEU A 635 7.29 -14.08 10.29
CA LEU A 635 8.57 -14.13 11.01
C LEU A 635 8.58 -13.14 12.19
N ILE A 636 8.11 -11.92 11.95
CA ILE A 636 8.08 -10.84 12.94
C ILE A 636 7.05 -11.14 14.04
N TYR A 637 5.89 -11.68 13.71
CA TYR A 637 4.90 -12.08 14.72
C TYR A 637 5.49 -13.12 15.68
N ALA A 638 6.16 -14.14 15.12
CA ALA A 638 6.82 -15.16 15.93
C ALA A 638 7.96 -14.59 16.79
N ALA A 639 8.77 -13.68 16.23
CA ALA A 639 9.82 -12.99 16.94
C ALA A 639 9.29 -12.09 18.07
N ALA A 640 8.20 -11.37 17.84
CA ALA A 640 7.55 -10.50 18.82
C ALA A 640 7.01 -11.28 20.02
N VAL A 641 6.36 -12.43 19.77
CA VAL A 641 5.94 -13.32 20.86
C VAL A 641 7.17 -13.90 21.57
N LEU A 642 8.16 -14.42 20.83
CA LEU A 642 9.37 -15.00 21.41
C LEU A 642 10.13 -14.00 22.29
N ALA A 643 10.17 -12.71 21.92
CA ALA A 643 10.89 -11.67 22.66
C ALA A 643 10.40 -11.48 24.11
N MET A 644 9.15 -11.81 24.41
CA MET A 644 8.64 -11.82 25.79
C MET A 644 9.19 -13.01 26.61
N TYR A 645 9.47 -14.15 25.96
CA TYR A 645 9.85 -15.40 26.63
C TYR A 645 11.35 -15.73 26.55
N ASP A 646 12.07 -15.16 25.59
CA ASP A 646 13.51 -15.32 25.39
C ASP A 646 14.17 -13.95 25.17
N ARG A 647 14.64 -13.39 26.28
CA ARG A 647 15.35 -12.11 26.28
C ARG A 647 16.68 -12.16 25.52
N SER A 648 17.36 -13.30 25.50
CA SER A 648 18.66 -13.40 24.81
C SER A 648 18.45 -13.30 23.31
N PHE A 649 17.47 -14.04 22.77
CA PHE A 649 17.07 -13.91 21.36
C PHE A 649 16.79 -12.44 20.98
N LYS A 650 16.00 -11.73 21.79
CA LYS A 650 15.69 -10.32 21.55
C LYS A 650 16.95 -9.45 21.52
N GLU A 651 17.86 -9.62 22.48
CA GLU A 651 19.11 -8.85 22.56
C GLU A 651 20.08 -9.19 21.40
N ASP A 652 20.12 -10.46 20.99
CA ASP A 652 21.07 -10.99 19.99
C ASP A 652 20.60 -10.71 18.55
N TYR A 653 19.30 -10.84 18.26
CA TYR A 653 18.72 -10.81 16.91
C TYR A 653 17.68 -9.71 16.67
N GLY A 654 17.37 -8.86 17.67
CA GLY A 654 16.34 -7.83 17.52
C GLY A 654 16.54 -6.90 16.33
N LEU A 655 17.80 -6.55 16.01
CA LEU A 655 18.14 -5.75 14.84
C LEU A 655 17.83 -6.45 13.50
N MET A 656 17.91 -7.77 13.44
CA MET A 656 17.53 -8.54 12.25
C MET A 656 16.01 -8.58 12.05
N VAL A 657 15.24 -8.52 13.14
CA VAL A 657 13.78 -8.39 13.09
C VAL A 657 13.40 -6.98 12.59
N GLU A 658 14.07 -5.95 13.11
CA GLU A 658 13.91 -4.56 12.64
C GLU A 658 14.26 -4.42 11.15
N LEU A 659 15.32 -5.10 10.67
CA LEU A 659 15.68 -5.14 9.25
C LEU A 659 14.53 -5.60 8.35
N LEU A 660 13.77 -6.63 8.76
CA LEU A 660 12.60 -7.10 8.03
C LEU A 660 11.39 -6.19 8.19
N LEU A 661 11.21 -5.61 9.37
CA LEU A 661 10.11 -4.69 9.65
C LEU A 661 10.25 -3.41 8.83
N ASP A 662 11.45 -2.86 8.74
CA ASP A 662 11.76 -1.66 7.97
C ASP A 662 11.61 -1.89 6.46
N ASP A 663 11.73 -3.13 5.99
CA ASP A 663 11.51 -3.39 4.57
C ASP A 663 10.09 -3.06 4.11
N TYR A 664 9.05 -3.35 4.90
CA TYR A 664 7.65 -3.09 4.52
C TYR A 664 6.95 -1.97 5.30
N MET A 665 7.44 -1.63 6.49
CA MET A 665 6.76 -0.77 7.47
C MET A 665 7.66 0.36 8.01
N TYR A 666 8.61 0.84 7.21
CA TYR A 666 9.45 1.95 7.65
C TYR A 666 8.62 3.23 7.87
N PRO A 667 8.69 3.87 9.05
CA PRO A 667 7.77 4.95 9.42
C PRO A 667 8.19 6.34 8.96
N GLU A 668 9.39 6.49 8.36
CA GLU A 668 9.91 7.80 7.94
C GLU A 668 10.01 7.92 6.41
N LYS A 669 9.77 9.14 5.90
CA LYS A 669 9.86 9.47 4.46
C LYS A 669 11.30 9.80 4.06
N ASP A 670 11.60 9.63 2.78
CA ASP A 670 12.87 10.01 2.13
C ASP A 670 14.16 9.37 2.67
N ASP A 671 14.07 8.27 3.42
CA ASP A 671 15.24 7.59 3.96
C ASP A 671 16.10 6.90 2.87
N ALA A 672 17.40 6.80 3.14
CA ALA A 672 18.36 6.22 2.21
C ALA A 672 18.37 4.69 2.22
N GLU A 673 17.96 4.05 3.31
CA GLU A 673 18.01 2.60 3.48
C GLU A 673 16.67 1.95 3.15
N PHE A 674 15.55 2.49 3.64
CA PHE A 674 14.22 1.90 3.50
C PHE A 674 13.17 2.85 2.95
N ALA A 675 12.23 2.29 2.17
CA ALA A 675 11.13 3.06 1.60
C ALA A 675 10.00 3.18 2.62
N TYR A 676 9.47 4.39 2.79
CA TYR A 676 8.30 4.67 3.62
C TYR A 676 7.15 3.72 3.27
N LEU A 677 6.68 2.97 4.28
CA LEU A 677 5.55 2.04 4.20
C LEU A 677 5.46 1.28 2.87
N ARG A 678 6.57 0.69 2.40
CA ARG A 678 6.75 0.14 1.03
C ARG A 678 5.54 -0.56 0.44
N ASN A 679 4.86 -1.41 1.22
CA ASN A 679 3.76 -2.22 0.74
C ASN A 679 2.39 -1.52 0.79
N PHE A 680 2.25 -0.44 1.55
CA PHE A 680 0.99 0.23 1.82
C PHE A 680 0.77 1.44 0.90
N ASP A 681 -0.43 1.55 0.32
CA ASP A 681 -0.85 2.70 -0.46
C ASP A 681 -1.81 3.55 0.39
N PRO A 682 -1.38 4.73 0.90
CA PRO A 682 -2.18 5.54 1.82
C PRO A 682 -3.42 6.18 1.18
N TRP A 683 -3.51 6.23 -0.16
CA TRP A 683 -4.71 6.68 -0.86
C TRP A 683 -5.68 5.53 -1.16
N ALA A 684 -5.17 4.36 -1.55
CA ALA A 684 -6.01 3.17 -1.71
C ALA A 684 -6.51 2.64 -0.35
N GLY A 685 -5.78 2.98 0.72
CA GLY A 685 -6.07 2.60 2.10
C GLY A 685 -5.69 1.16 2.43
N HIS A 686 -4.91 0.49 1.57
CA HIS A 686 -4.56 -0.92 1.75
C HIS A 686 -3.21 -1.27 1.12
N THR A 687 -2.70 -2.44 1.49
CA THR A 687 -1.46 -3.02 0.98
C THR A 687 -1.60 -3.46 -0.48
N TRP A 688 -0.53 -3.33 -1.27
CA TRP A 688 -0.37 -4.04 -2.53
C TRP A 688 0.69 -5.15 -2.40
N ALA A 689 0.37 -6.31 -2.95
CA ALA A 689 1.17 -7.53 -2.79
C ALA A 689 2.38 -7.57 -3.75
N HIS A 690 2.19 -7.18 -5.02
CA HIS A 690 3.22 -7.34 -6.06
C HIS A 690 4.13 -6.11 -6.18
N GLY A 691 5.44 -6.28 -6.05
CA GLY A 691 6.39 -5.15 -5.98
C GLY A 691 6.41 -4.21 -7.21
N PHE A 692 6.05 -4.69 -8.41
CA PHE A 692 6.07 -3.85 -9.62
C PHE A 692 4.70 -3.54 -10.23
N GLY A 693 3.59 -4.11 -9.73
CA GLY A 693 2.27 -3.94 -10.36
C GLY A 693 2.21 -4.16 -11.89
N THR A 694 2.96 -5.13 -12.43
CA THR A 694 3.14 -5.32 -13.89
C THR A 694 1.97 -6.07 -14.55
N PHE A 695 0.75 -5.54 -14.40
CA PHE A 695 -0.47 -6.11 -14.97
C PHE A 695 -1.33 -5.04 -15.66
N ALA A 696 -2.18 -5.45 -16.60
CA ALA A 696 -3.05 -4.54 -17.33
C ALA A 696 -4.07 -3.84 -16.40
N GLU A 697 -4.45 -4.53 -15.32
CA GLU A 697 -5.37 -4.12 -14.27
C GLU A 697 -4.69 -3.40 -13.09
N GLY A 698 -3.38 -3.15 -13.17
CA GLY A 698 -2.59 -2.52 -12.11
C GLY A 698 -2.16 -3.53 -11.03
N ASN A 699 -1.87 -3.02 -9.83
CA ASN A 699 -1.44 -3.86 -8.72
C ASN A 699 -2.61 -4.65 -8.09
N ASN A 700 -2.34 -5.60 -7.20
CA ASN A 700 -3.35 -6.48 -6.59
C ASN A 700 -3.07 -6.81 -5.11
N LEU A 701 -4.13 -7.16 -4.40
CA LEU A 701 -4.09 -7.81 -3.10
C LEU A 701 -5.11 -8.97 -3.09
N GLU A 702 -4.67 -10.14 -2.64
CA GLU A 702 -5.52 -11.32 -2.44
C GLU A 702 -5.83 -11.50 -0.96
N SER A 703 -4.79 -11.76 -0.15
CA SER A 703 -4.89 -12.16 1.26
C SER A 703 -4.90 -10.95 2.20
N THR A 704 -6.09 -10.43 2.48
CA THR A 704 -6.23 -9.25 3.37
C THR A 704 -5.85 -9.54 4.81
N SER A 705 -6.13 -10.74 5.31
CA SER A 705 -5.79 -11.13 6.68
C SER A 705 -4.31 -11.34 6.90
N GLU A 706 -3.53 -11.72 5.89
CA GLU A 706 -2.06 -11.73 6.01
C GLU A 706 -1.48 -10.31 6.01
N ALA A 707 -2.07 -9.38 5.26
CA ALA A 707 -1.74 -7.94 5.37
C ALA A 707 -2.03 -7.41 6.78
N LEU A 708 -3.23 -7.65 7.32
CA LEU A 708 -3.60 -7.29 8.70
C LEU A 708 -2.70 -7.93 9.75
N ASN A 709 -2.30 -9.19 9.54
CA ASN A 709 -1.35 -9.86 10.44
C ASN A 709 0.02 -9.17 10.44
N SER A 710 0.47 -8.63 9.31
CA SER A 710 1.76 -7.91 9.24
C SER A 710 1.75 -6.67 10.15
N TRP A 711 0.67 -5.88 10.15
CA TRP A 711 0.52 -4.75 11.08
C TRP A 711 0.45 -5.21 12.53
N ASN A 712 -0.27 -6.30 12.82
CA ASN A 712 -0.29 -6.88 14.17
C ASN A 712 1.12 -7.30 14.61
N ALA A 713 1.89 -7.94 13.73
CA ALA A 713 3.27 -8.33 13.98
C ALA A 713 4.17 -7.11 14.28
N GLY A 714 4.11 -6.09 13.43
CA GLY A 714 4.84 -4.83 13.60
C GLY A 714 4.48 -4.11 14.90
N TYR A 715 3.19 -4.02 15.21
CA TYR A 715 2.69 -3.45 16.47
C TYR A 715 3.24 -4.19 17.70
N LEU A 716 3.12 -5.51 17.73
CA LEU A 716 3.60 -6.32 18.86
C LEU A 716 5.12 -6.23 19.03
N TRP A 717 5.88 -6.16 17.93
CA TRP A 717 7.33 -5.94 17.98
C TRP A 717 7.66 -4.55 18.50
N ALA A 718 6.98 -3.50 18.02
CA ALA A 718 7.17 -2.13 18.47
C ALA A 718 6.90 -1.98 19.98
N LEU A 719 5.86 -2.64 20.52
CA LEU A 719 5.62 -2.71 21.96
C LEU A 719 6.77 -3.41 22.70
N ALA A 720 7.25 -4.54 22.18
CA ALA A 720 8.37 -5.24 22.78
C ALA A 720 9.64 -4.38 22.78
N MET A 721 9.87 -3.57 21.74
CA MET A 721 11.05 -2.71 21.61
C MET A 721 10.88 -1.33 22.25
N ASN A 722 9.68 -0.98 22.70
CA ASN A 722 9.33 0.36 23.20
C ASN A 722 9.63 1.45 22.15
N ASP A 723 9.15 1.20 20.92
CA ASP A 723 9.28 2.06 19.75
C ASP A 723 7.92 2.70 19.40
N SER A 724 7.76 3.99 19.69
CA SER A 724 6.51 4.69 19.42
C SER A 724 6.26 4.88 17.92
N SER A 725 7.28 5.21 17.12
CA SER A 725 7.11 5.50 15.70
C SER A 725 6.60 4.28 14.93
N ARG A 726 7.17 3.09 15.19
CA ARG A 726 6.67 1.85 14.57
C ARG A 726 5.33 1.39 15.15
N MET A 727 5.06 1.67 16.42
CA MET A 727 3.75 1.39 17.03
C MET A 727 2.65 2.22 16.36
N GLU A 728 2.88 3.52 16.18
CA GLU A 728 1.94 4.43 15.54
C GLU A 728 1.71 4.08 14.07
N ALA A 729 2.79 3.78 13.31
CA ALA A 729 2.68 3.30 11.94
C ALA A 729 1.83 2.02 11.83
N ALA A 730 2.01 1.07 12.76
CA ALA A 730 1.24 -0.16 12.77
C ALA A 730 -0.24 0.07 13.14
N ILE A 731 -0.53 0.99 14.06
CA ILE A 731 -1.90 1.39 14.38
C ILE A 731 -2.56 2.03 13.15
N TYR A 732 -1.90 3.02 12.52
CA TYR A 732 -2.39 3.70 11.33
C TYR A 732 -2.67 2.74 10.18
N GLY A 733 -1.69 1.90 9.84
CA GLY A 733 -1.81 0.91 8.77
C GLY A 733 -2.95 -0.09 9.04
N PHE A 734 -3.05 -0.61 10.26
CA PHE A 734 -4.10 -1.57 10.62
C PHE A 734 -5.50 -0.98 10.49
N VAL A 735 -5.77 0.19 11.09
CA VAL A 735 -7.13 0.77 11.10
C VAL A 735 -7.56 1.21 9.71
N THR A 736 -6.61 1.71 8.91
CA THR A 736 -6.89 2.13 7.54
C THR A 736 -7.15 0.91 6.65
N GLU A 737 -6.31 -0.12 6.74
CA GLU A 737 -6.46 -1.34 5.94
C GLU A 737 -7.76 -2.10 6.27
N ILE A 738 -8.12 -2.26 7.55
CA ILE A 738 -9.41 -2.91 7.88
C ILE A 738 -10.61 -2.11 7.38
N SER A 739 -10.52 -0.77 7.36
CA SER A 739 -11.58 0.08 6.79
C SER A 739 -11.73 -0.16 5.29
N ALA A 740 -10.62 -0.20 4.54
CA ALA A 740 -10.63 -0.48 3.11
C ALA A 740 -11.08 -1.92 2.79
N ILE A 741 -10.74 -2.90 3.63
CA ILE A 741 -11.18 -4.29 3.47
C ILE A 741 -12.70 -4.40 3.59
N LYS A 742 -13.30 -3.78 4.60
CA LYS A 742 -14.77 -3.74 4.76
C LYS A 742 -15.46 -3.11 3.56
N GLU A 743 -14.83 -2.11 2.93
CA GLU A 743 -15.34 -1.45 1.74
C GLU A 743 -15.19 -2.27 0.45
N TYR A 744 -14.01 -2.82 0.18
CA TYR A 744 -13.64 -3.29 -1.17
C TYR A 744 -13.61 -4.81 -1.31
N TRP A 745 -13.38 -5.54 -0.22
CA TRP A 745 -13.41 -7.00 -0.19
C TRP A 745 -14.74 -7.57 0.25
N PHE A 746 -15.48 -6.86 1.11
CA PHE A 746 -16.73 -7.37 1.67
C PHE A 746 -17.96 -6.48 1.43
N ASP A 747 -17.77 -5.26 0.90
CA ASP A 747 -18.82 -4.27 0.62
C ASP A 747 -19.87 -4.21 1.74
N TYR A 748 -19.42 -3.87 2.96
CA TYR A 748 -20.24 -3.93 4.18
C TYR A 748 -21.54 -3.13 4.04
N ASP A 749 -21.52 -2.01 3.31
CA ASP A 749 -22.67 -1.15 3.08
C ASP A 749 -23.46 -1.48 1.79
N GLU A 750 -22.99 -2.43 0.98
CA GLU A 750 -23.61 -2.85 -0.28
C GLU A 750 -23.77 -1.69 -1.30
N GLU A 751 -22.79 -0.78 -1.34
CA GLU A 751 -22.80 0.41 -2.19
C GLU A 751 -21.73 0.38 -3.29
N ASN A 752 -20.74 -0.52 -3.19
CA ASN A 752 -19.52 -0.43 -3.98
C ASN A 752 -19.53 -1.33 -5.22
N TRP A 753 -20.07 -2.54 -5.15
CA TRP A 753 -20.06 -3.47 -6.28
C TRP A 753 -21.19 -3.24 -7.29
N ASP A 754 -21.03 -3.76 -8.50
CA ASP A 754 -22.16 -3.92 -9.42
C ASP A 754 -23.19 -4.84 -8.76
N PRO A 755 -24.50 -4.53 -8.82
CA PRO A 755 -25.53 -5.37 -8.22
C PRO A 755 -25.47 -6.84 -8.66
N LYS A 756 -25.04 -7.13 -9.89
CA LYS A 756 -24.87 -8.52 -10.38
C LYS A 756 -23.74 -9.27 -9.69
N PHE A 757 -22.73 -8.57 -9.17
CA PHE A 757 -21.65 -9.14 -8.37
C PHE A 757 -22.13 -9.37 -6.93
N GLY A 758 -22.72 -8.34 -6.30
CA GLY A 758 -23.28 -8.43 -4.94
C GLY A 758 -24.44 -9.43 -4.80
N ASP A 759 -25.26 -9.62 -5.83
CA ASP A 759 -26.31 -10.66 -5.86
C ASP A 759 -25.74 -12.10 -5.85
N TYR A 760 -24.46 -12.27 -6.19
CA TYR A 760 -23.81 -13.58 -6.34
C TYR A 760 -22.95 -13.96 -5.14
N THR A 761 -22.28 -12.99 -4.49
CA THR A 761 -21.32 -13.24 -3.43
C THR A 761 -21.19 -12.03 -2.50
N ASP A 762 -20.77 -12.28 -1.27
CA ASP A 762 -20.43 -11.26 -0.27
C ASP A 762 -18.91 -11.09 -0.09
N VAL A 763 -18.11 -11.49 -1.09
CA VAL A 763 -16.65 -11.34 -1.07
C VAL A 763 -16.08 -11.10 -2.46
N ALA A 764 -15.12 -10.19 -2.58
CA ALA A 764 -14.14 -10.17 -3.65
C ALA A 764 -12.88 -10.91 -3.17
N GLY A 765 -12.53 -12.03 -3.81
CA GLY A 765 -11.33 -12.80 -3.46
C GLY A 765 -10.03 -12.11 -3.80
N MET A 766 -10.03 -11.27 -4.83
CA MET A 766 -8.89 -10.44 -5.20
C MET A 766 -9.36 -9.07 -5.65
N VAL A 767 -8.67 -8.02 -5.21
CA VAL A 767 -8.92 -6.65 -5.63
C VAL A 767 -7.67 -6.11 -6.33
N TRP A 768 -7.89 -5.49 -7.49
CA TRP A 768 -6.86 -4.94 -8.37
C TRP A 768 -7.11 -3.47 -8.59
N GLY A 769 -6.12 -2.68 -9.01
CA GLY A 769 -6.33 -1.26 -9.37
C GLY A 769 -7.55 -1.04 -10.27
N GLY A 770 -7.78 -1.94 -11.24
CA GLY A 770 -8.86 -1.83 -12.23
C GLY A 770 -9.98 -2.87 -12.20
N LYS A 771 -9.99 -3.81 -11.26
CA LYS A 771 -11.03 -4.86 -11.18
C LYS A 771 -11.15 -5.47 -9.79
N HIS A 772 -12.12 -6.35 -9.62
CA HIS A 772 -12.17 -7.31 -8.52
C HIS A 772 -12.73 -8.66 -9.00
N ASP A 773 -12.22 -9.75 -8.42
CA ASP A 773 -12.53 -11.13 -8.82
C ASP A 773 -13.11 -11.92 -7.64
N TYR A 774 -14.08 -12.80 -7.90
CA TYR A 774 -14.45 -13.91 -7.01
C TYR A 774 -13.58 -15.14 -7.33
N ALA A 775 -12.28 -15.01 -7.08
CA ALA A 775 -11.28 -16.04 -7.36
C ALA A 775 -10.05 -15.87 -6.45
N THR A 776 -9.15 -16.84 -6.52
CA THR A 776 -7.81 -16.83 -5.93
C THR A 776 -6.78 -17.12 -7.02
N TRP A 777 -5.49 -16.85 -6.75
CA TRP A 777 -4.36 -17.23 -7.60
C TRP A 777 -4.31 -18.73 -7.93
N PHE A 778 -4.94 -19.57 -7.10
CA PHE A 778 -4.93 -21.03 -7.21
C PHE A 778 -6.31 -21.67 -7.45
N GLY A 779 -7.36 -20.88 -7.71
CA GLY A 779 -8.65 -21.40 -8.16
C GLY A 779 -9.88 -20.62 -7.67
N ALA A 780 -11.05 -21.25 -7.81
CA ALA A 780 -12.35 -20.64 -7.52
C ALA A 780 -13.19 -21.41 -6.48
N ASN A 781 -12.56 -22.19 -5.61
CA ASN A 781 -13.28 -22.87 -4.53
C ASN A 781 -13.74 -21.83 -3.49
N PRO A 782 -15.05 -21.72 -3.17
CA PRO A 782 -15.54 -20.74 -2.19
C PRO A 782 -14.81 -20.79 -0.86
N THR A 783 -14.50 -21.98 -0.35
CA THR A 783 -13.76 -22.14 0.92
C THR A 783 -12.40 -21.43 0.90
N PHE A 784 -11.73 -21.43 -0.25
CA PHE A 784 -10.43 -20.75 -0.42
C PHE A 784 -10.60 -19.26 -0.63
N ILE A 785 -11.62 -18.84 -1.40
CA ILE A 785 -11.91 -17.42 -1.68
C ILE A 785 -12.25 -16.66 -0.38
N TYR A 786 -13.10 -17.23 0.47
CA TYR A 786 -13.43 -16.64 1.77
C TYR A 786 -12.29 -16.85 2.77
N GLY A 787 -11.73 -18.06 2.82
CA GLY A 787 -10.72 -18.42 3.82
C GLY A 787 -9.41 -17.65 3.71
N ILE A 788 -8.99 -17.26 2.50
CA ILE A 788 -7.77 -16.48 2.32
C ILE A 788 -7.88 -15.08 2.94
N GLN A 789 -9.10 -14.58 3.18
CA GLN A 789 -9.36 -13.30 3.86
C GLN A 789 -9.40 -13.43 5.39
N TRP A 790 -9.30 -14.65 5.91
CA TRP A 790 -9.50 -14.99 7.32
C TRP A 790 -8.31 -15.75 7.95
N LEU A 791 -7.31 -16.14 7.16
CA LEU A 791 -6.10 -16.79 7.66
C LEU A 791 -4.92 -15.80 7.76
N PRO A 792 -4.00 -15.96 8.72
CA PRO A 792 -4.01 -16.95 9.81
C PRO A 792 -5.06 -16.64 10.89
N SER A 793 -5.54 -17.67 11.59
CA SER A 793 -6.48 -17.48 12.71
C SER A 793 -5.83 -16.71 13.87
N GLY A 794 -6.34 -15.53 14.19
CA GLY A 794 -5.81 -14.67 15.25
C GLY A 794 -6.87 -13.77 15.88
N GLU A 795 -6.53 -13.19 17.04
CA GLU A 795 -7.43 -12.30 17.78
C GLU A 795 -7.80 -11.04 16.96
N TYR A 796 -6.85 -10.54 16.17
CA TYR A 796 -7.04 -9.35 15.33
C TYR A 796 -8.20 -9.49 14.33
N LEU A 797 -8.59 -10.71 13.94
CA LEU A 797 -9.75 -10.95 13.06
C LEU A 797 -11.08 -10.55 13.70
N THR A 798 -11.14 -10.42 15.03
CA THR A 798 -12.35 -9.92 15.71
C THR A 798 -12.68 -8.48 15.35
N ASN A 799 -11.76 -7.74 14.71
CA ASN A 799 -12.00 -6.40 14.16
C ASN A 799 -12.99 -6.38 12.98
N TYR A 800 -13.32 -7.52 12.38
CA TYR A 800 -14.41 -7.64 11.41
C TYR A 800 -15.81 -7.46 12.02
N ALA A 801 -15.93 -7.57 13.36
CA ALA A 801 -17.19 -7.55 14.10
C ALA A 801 -17.11 -6.66 15.37
N LEU A 802 -16.65 -5.40 15.23
CA LEU A 802 -16.39 -4.49 16.36
C LEU A 802 -17.62 -3.93 17.06
N ASN A 803 -18.76 -3.90 16.36
CA ASN A 803 -20.02 -3.39 16.84
C ASN A 803 -21.17 -4.28 16.31
N GLU A 804 -22.40 -4.01 16.73
CA GLU A 804 -23.55 -4.84 16.35
C GLU A 804 -23.81 -4.83 14.84
N GLU A 805 -23.60 -3.72 14.14
CA GLU A 805 -23.80 -3.62 12.69
C GLU A 805 -22.77 -4.45 11.93
N ASP A 806 -21.48 -4.25 12.24
CA ASP A 806 -20.38 -5.04 11.71
C ASP A 806 -20.60 -6.55 11.97
N TYR A 807 -21.03 -6.90 13.18
CA TYR A 807 -21.34 -8.28 13.55
C TYR A 807 -22.44 -8.89 12.68
N GLN A 808 -23.53 -8.15 12.43
CA GLN A 808 -24.63 -8.66 11.60
C GLN A 808 -24.19 -8.84 10.14
N LYS A 809 -23.42 -7.89 9.58
CA LYS A 809 -22.90 -8.00 8.21
C LYS A 809 -21.86 -9.11 8.08
N PHE A 810 -20.94 -9.24 9.05
CA PHE A 810 -19.98 -10.34 9.07
C PHE A 810 -20.66 -11.72 9.18
N SER A 811 -21.72 -11.80 9.99
CA SER A 811 -22.54 -13.00 10.10
C SER A 811 -23.24 -13.37 8.78
N SER A 812 -23.72 -12.38 8.02
CA SER A 812 -24.33 -12.64 6.71
C SER A 812 -23.30 -13.08 5.67
N ILE A 813 -22.12 -12.44 5.64
CA ILE A 813 -21.00 -12.84 4.75
C ILE A 813 -20.64 -14.32 4.97
N TYR A 814 -20.48 -14.73 6.22
CA TYR A 814 -20.17 -16.12 6.54
C TYR A 814 -21.33 -17.08 6.22
N ALA A 815 -22.59 -16.65 6.37
CA ALA A 815 -23.74 -17.44 5.94
C ALA A 815 -23.76 -17.64 4.41
N THR A 816 -23.33 -16.65 3.62
CA THR A 816 -23.18 -16.76 2.16
C THR A 816 -22.08 -17.74 1.78
N TYR A 817 -20.94 -17.73 2.49
CA TYR A 817 -19.92 -18.78 2.38
C TYR A 817 -20.51 -20.18 2.60
N LEU A 818 -21.20 -20.40 3.72
CA LEU A 818 -21.82 -21.69 4.03
C LEU A 818 -22.81 -22.09 2.94
N GLN A 819 -23.63 -21.16 2.44
CA GLN A 819 -24.55 -21.44 1.35
C GLN A 819 -23.83 -21.90 0.07
N ALA A 820 -22.71 -21.28 -0.28
CA ALA A 820 -21.87 -21.68 -1.41
C ALA A 820 -21.29 -23.10 -1.24
N LYS A 821 -21.24 -23.62 0.00
CA LYS A 821 -20.78 -24.96 0.37
C LYS A 821 -21.91 -25.87 0.88
N SER A 822 -23.17 -25.61 0.49
CA SER A 822 -24.34 -26.44 0.84
C SER A 822 -24.62 -26.53 2.35
N GLY A 823 -24.20 -25.54 3.12
CA GLY A 823 -24.44 -25.38 4.55
C GLY A 823 -23.41 -26.05 5.45
N GLU A 824 -22.28 -26.54 4.91
CA GLU A 824 -21.25 -27.26 5.66
C GLU A 824 -19.85 -26.74 5.33
N ILE A 825 -18.94 -26.79 6.32
CA ILE A 825 -17.50 -26.59 6.14
C ILE A 825 -16.90 -27.87 5.57
N ASP A 826 -16.06 -27.77 4.54
CA ASP A 826 -15.50 -28.94 3.83
C ASP A 826 -13.97 -29.08 3.89
N THR A 827 -13.26 -27.99 4.18
CA THR A 827 -11.80 -27.92 4.37
C THR A 827 -11.46 -26.59 5.05
N TRP A 828 -10.18 -26.41 5.39
CA TRP A 828 -9.65 -25.30 6.19
C TRP A 828 -10.45 -25.15 7.49
N PHE A 829 -10.66 -26.28 8.17
CA PHE A 829 -11.54 -26.37 9.34
C PHE A 829 -11.09 -25.47 10.50
N SER A 830 -9.77 -25.34 10.72
CA SER A 830 -9.21 -24.44 11.73
C SER A 830 -9.65 -23.00 11.49
N ASN A 831 -9.51 -22.54 10.25
CA ASN A 831 -9.89 -21.20 9.81
C ASN A 831 -11.40 -20.97 9.89
N MET A 832 -12.20 -21.88 9.33
CA MET A 832 -13.65 -21.66 9.26
C MET A 832 -14.32 -21.74 10.63
N TRP A 833 -13.87 -22.62 11.53
CA TRP A 833 -14.44 -22.70 12.89
C TRP A 833 -14.03 -21.51 13.77
N THR A 834 -12.88 -20.90 13.57
CA THR A 834 -12.51 -19.69 14.32
C THR A 834 -13.36 -18.49 13.90
N ILE A 835 -13.68 -18.37 12.60
CA ILE A 835 -14.65 -17.38 12.10
C ILE A 835 -16.07 -17.68 12.59
N GLN A 836 -16.48 -18.95 12.57
CA GLN A 836 -17.74 -19.39 13.19
C GLN A 836 -17.80 -18.98 14.66
N ALA A 837 -16.70 -19.01 15.40
CA ALA A 837 -16.67 -18.63 16.82
C ALA A 837 -16.76 -17.11 17.06
N ILE A 838 -16.30 -16.27 16.12
CA ILE A 838 -16.54 -14.81 16.17
C ILE A 838 -18.05 -14.53 16.06
N ILE A 839 -18.76 -15.31 15.25
CA ILE A 839 -20.19 -15.16 15.00
C ILE A 839 -21.02 -15.83 16.10
N ASN A 840 -20.73 -17.09 16.39
CA ASN A 840 -21.44 -17.93 17.33
C ASN A 840 -20.52 -19.04 17.87
N PRO A 841 -19.93 -18.86 19.06
CA PRO A 841 -19.01 -19.83 19.65
C PRO A 841 -19.70 -21.15 20.03
N ASP A 842 -20.98 -21.14 20.44
CA ASP A 842 -21.72 -22.38 20.75
C ASP A 842 -21.79 -23.31 19.53
N VAL A 843 -22.06 -22.76 18.34
CA VAL A 843 -22.10 -23.53 17.09
C VAL A 843 -20.72 -24.10 16.79
N ALA A 844 -19.68 -23.26 16.85
CA ALA A 844 -18.29 -23.70 16.63
C ALA A 844 -17.90 -24.85 17.58
N ILE A 845 -18.20 -24.74 18.88
CA ILE A 845 -17.93 -25.79 19.87
C ILE A 845 -18.67 -27.08 19.54
N SER A 846 -19.94 -26.97 19.13
CA SER A 846 -20.78 -28.14 18.84
C SER A 846 -20.34 -28.92 17.60
N GLU A 847 -19.74 -28.23 16.63
CA GLU A 847 -19.32 -28.79 15.34
C GLU A 847 -17.83 -29.16 15.29
N PHE A 848 -17.02 -28.63 16.22
CA PHE A 848 -15.58 -28.86 16.27
C PHE A 848 -15.22 -30.35 16.30
N ASP A 849 -14.35 -30.76 15.38
CA ASP A 849 -13.74 -32.09 15.32
C ASP A 849 -12.24 -31.97 15.04
N ALA A 850 -11.44 -32.25 16.06
CA ALA A 850 -9.99 -32.22 15.96
C ALA A 850 -9.43 -33.13 14.84
N ASN A 851 -10.09 -34.25 14.54
CA ASN A 851 -9.61 -35.15 13.50
C ASN A 851 -9.76 -34.54 12.10
N LEU A 852 -10.72 -33.64 11.89
CA LEU A 852 -10.87 -32.97 10.61
C LEU A 852 -9.68 -32.04 10.37
N ILE A 853 -9.30 -31.21 11.35
CA ILE A 853 -8.10 -30.35 11.27
C ILE A 853 -6.82 -31.18 11.09
N LEU A 854 -6.64 -32.26 11.88
CA LEU A 854 -5.44 -33.11 11.78
C LEU A 854 -5.27 -33.80 10.43
N ASN A 855 -6.34 -33.94 9.65
CA ASN A 855 -6.31 -34.55 8.31
C ASN A 855 -6.45 -33.50 7.18
N ASP A 856 -6.41 -32.21 7.52
CA ASP A 856 -6.53 -31.09 6.59
C ASP A 856 -5.15 -30.56 6.15
N ASP A 857 -5.14 -29.43 5.43
CA ASP A 857 -3.91 -28.80 4.95
C ASP A 857 -3.05 -28.16 6.07
N TYR A 858 -3.65 -27.78 7.20
CA TYR A 858 -3.00 -27.05 8.31
C TYR A 858 -3.17 -27.72 9.68
N PRO A 859 -2.67 -28.96 9.88
CA PRO A 859 -2.85 -29.70 11.13
C PRO A 859 -2.21 -29.01 12.35
N ALA A 860 -1.17 -28.20 12.15
CA ALA A 860 -0.48 -27.45 13.21
C ALA A 860 -1.36 -26.36 13.86
N GLU A 861 -2.45 -25.94 13.23
CA GLU A 861 -3.32 -24.87 13.74
C GLU A 861 -4.34 -25.36 14.79
N LEU A 862 -4.43 -26.68 15.02
CA LEU A 862 -5.43 -27.29 15.89
C LEU A 862 -5.51 -26.68 17.29
N ALA A 863 -4.37 -26.52 17.96
CA ALA A 863 -4.33 -26.00 19.32
C ALA A 863 -4.80 -24.53 19.38
N GLY A 864 -4.36 -23.71 18.43
CA GLY A 864 -4.77 -22.31 18.32
C GLY A 864 -6.26 -22.16 18.02
N ALA A 865 -6.80 -22.96 17.10
CA ALA A 865 -8.22 -22.94 16.76
C ALA A 865 -9.09 -23.34 17.95
N TYR A 866 -8.79 -24.46 18.63
CA TYR A 866 -9.53 -24.88 19.83
C TYR A 866 -9.49 -23.83 20.93
N TRP A 867 -8.32 -23.19 21.13
CA TRP A 867 -8.14 -22.14 22.13
C TRP A 867 -8.99 -20.91 21.84
N MET A 868 -8.93 -20.39 20.60
CA MET A 868 -9.69 -19.22 20.17
C MET A 868 -11.21 -19.45 20.29
N ILE A 869 -11.71 -20.61 19.84
CA ILE A 869 -13.13 -20.97 19.93
C ILE A 869 -13.62 -20.89 21.38
N ASN A 870 -12.89 -21.52 22.31
CA ASN A 870 -13.26 -21.54 23.72
C ASN A 870 -13.05 -20.18 24.40
N ALA A 871 -12.05 -19.39 23.97
CA ALA A 871 -11.82 -18.06 24.48
C ALA A 871 -13.00 -17.13 24.14
N LEU A 872 -13.47 -17.15 22.89
CA LEU A 872 -14.61 -16.35 22.44
C LEU A 872 -15.92 -16.76 23.15
N ASP A 873 -16.13 -18.05 23.40
CA ASP A 873 -17.23 -18.52 24.26
C ASP A 873 -17.18 -17.92 25.68
N SER A 874 -15.96 -17.79 26.23
CA SER A 874 -15.74 -17.28 27.59
C SER A 874 -15.82 -15.76 27.70
N LEU A 875 -15.49 -15.04 26.61
CA LEU A 875 -15.35 -13.58 26.57
C LEU A 875 -16.59 -12.89 25.99
N GLY A 876 -17.31 -13.57 25.09
CA GLY A 876 -18.35 -12.99 24.27
C GLY A 876 -17.79 -12.19 23.10
N ARG A 877 -18.37 -11.03 22.82
CA ARG A 877 -18.12 -10.25 21.60
C ARG A 877 -17.28 -9.01 21.90
N ARG A 878 -16.60 -8.47 20.89
CA ARG A 878 -15.87 -7.20 21.00
C ARG A 878 -16.82 -6.08 21.45
N ASN A 879 -16.32 -5.19 22.31
CA ASN A 879 -17.04 -3.99 22.74
C ASN A 879 -16.18 -2.75 22.43
N SER A 880 -16.53 -2.02 21.38
CA SER A 880 -15.87 -0.78 20.94
C SER A 880 -16.36 0.48 21.68
N SER A 881 -17.34 0.38 22.58
CA SER A 881 -17.79 1.53 23.39
C SER A 881 -16.86 1.88 24.56
N ILE A 882 -15.92 0.99 24.84
CA ILE A 882 -14.85 1.14 25.83
C ILE A 882 -13.53 0.92 25.11
N TRP A 883 -12.54 1.78 25.36
CA TRP A 883 -11.21 1.64 24.81
C TRP A 883 -10.15 1.80 25.91
N MET A 884 -8.98 1.23 25.68
CA MET A 884 -7.77 1.56 26.43
C MET A 884 -7.14 2.78 25.74
N GLY A 885 -6.69 3.78 26.50
CA GLY A 885 -5.80 4.80 25.93
C GLY A 885 -4.53 4.13 25.38
N VAL A 886 -4.04 4.59 24.23
CA VAL A 886 -2.80 4.08 23.64
C VAL A 886 -1.66 4.34 24.63
N GLU A 887 -0.92 3.28 24.95
CA GLU A 887 0.20 3.32 25.88
C GLU A 887 1.34 2.44 25.32
N LEU A 888 2.56 2.98 25.32
CA LEU A 888 3.69 2.28 24.74
C LEU A 888 4.08 1.07 25.60
N GLY A 889 4.28 -0.07 24.94
CA GLY A 889 4.68 -1.32 25.59
C GLY A 889 3.54 -2.15 26.17
N VAL A 890 2.28 -1.77 26.00
CA VAL A 890 1.13 -2.56 26.46
C VAL A 890 -0.01 -2.48 25.45
N SER A 891 -0.79 -3.55 25.33
CA SER A 891 -1.96 -3.56 24.47
C SER A 891 -3.15 -4.20 25.15
N SER A 892 -4.35 -3.79 24.75
CA SER A 892 -5.58 -4.39 25.21
C SER A 892 -6.63 -4.45 24.11
N SER A 893 -7.49 -5.46 24.18
CA SER A 893 -8.80 -5.45 23.51
C SER A 893 -9.92 -5.74 24.51
N ILE A 894 -11.11 -5.24 24.20
CA ILE A 894 -12.26 -5.24 25.11
C ILE A 894 -13.38 -6.12 24.58
N TYR A 895 -13.95 -6.93 25.46
CA TYR A 895 -15.05 -7.85 25.19
C TYR A 895 -16.18 -7.70 26.20
N GLN A 896 -17.39 -8.07 25.78
CA GLN A 896 -18.58 -8.14 26.62
C GLN A 896 -19.21 -9.53 26.55
N ASP A 897 -19.42 -10.15 27.71
CA ASP A 897 -20.11 -11.44 27.79
C ASP A 897 -21.64 -11.31 27.62
N GLU A 898 -22.33 -12.43 27.49
CA GLU A 898 -23.80 -12.44 27.33
C GLU A 898 -24.57 -11.88 28.54
N LEU A 899 -23.92 -11.76 29.70
CA LEU A 899 -24.48 -11.18 30.92
C LEU A 899 -24.28 -9.65 30.97
N GLY A 900 -23.55 -9.08 30.02
CA GLY A 900 -23.23 -7.67 29.91
C GLY A 900 -22.05 -7.23 30.79
N ASN A 901 -21.18 -8.16 31.20
CA ASN A 901 -19.94 -7.78 31.90
C ASN A 901 -18.83 -7.50 30.88
N ASP A 902 -18.11 -6.40 31.07
CA ASP A 902 -16.99 -6.01 30.23
C ASP A 902 -15.67 -6.53 30.80
N TYR A 903 -14.83 -7.08 29.90
CA TYR A 903 -13.50 -7.57 30.21
C TYR A 903 -12.49 -6.98 29.24
N ALA A 904 -11.30 -6.67 29.74
CA ALA A 904 -10.14 -6.41 28.90
C ALA A 904 -9.19 -7.61 28.93
N MET A 905 -8.70 -8.00 27.76
CA MET A 905 -7.51 -8.83 27.65
C MET A 905 -6.31 -7.91 27.48
N VAL A 906 -5.31 -8.01 28.36
CA VAL A 906 -4.19 -7.08 28.40
C VAL A 906 -2.86 -7.82 28.29
N TRP A 907 -2.08 -7.47 27.27
CA TRP A 907 -0.75 -8.00 26.98
C TRP A 907 0.32 -6.99 27.36
N ASN A 908 1.15 -7.33 28.35
CA ASN A 908 2.33 -6.55 28.76
C ASN A 908 3.61 -7.38 28.52
N PRO A 909 4.28 -7.23 27.37
CA PRO A 909 5.55 -7.89 27.05
C PRO A 909 6.77 -7.20 27.68
N THR A 910 6.58 -6.12 28.44
CA THR A 910 7.71 -5.39 29.05
C THR A 910 8.19 -6.07 30.33
N ASN A 911 9.40 -5.70 30.74
CA ASN A 911 10.00 -6.16 31.98
C ASN A 911 9.59 -5.34 33.22
N SER A 912 8.55 -4.52 33.10
CA SER A 912 8.03 -3.67 34.17
C SER A 912 6.52 -3.72 34.23
N ASP A 913 5.98 -3.49 35.42
CA ASP A 913 4.55 -3.25 35.57
C ASP A 913 4.18 -1.94 34.85
N VAL A 914 3.04 -1.91 34.17
CA VAL A 914 2.55 -0.75 33.41
C VAL A 914 1.18 -0.35 33.94
N ASP A 915 0.98 0.95 34.19
CA ASP A 915 -0.33 1.50 34.56
C ASP A 915 -1.08 1.88 33.29
N ILE A 916 -2.30 1.39 33.12
CA ILE A 916 -3.16 1.68 31.97
C ILE A 916 -4.54 2.18 32.40
N GLU A 917 -5.22 2.84 31.49
CA GLU A 917 -6.50 3.49 31.73
C GLU A 917 -7.53 3.14 30.66
N PHE A 918 -8.75 2.83 31.09
CA PHE A 918 -9.88 2.52 30.22
C PHE A 918 -10.91 3.65 30.25
N TYR A 919 -11.44 3.96 29.07
CA TYR A 919 -12.29 5.12 28.83
C TYR A 919 -13.57 4.69 28.10
N ASN A 920 -14.62 5.48 28.26
CA ASN A 920 -15.78 5.50 27.36
C ASN A 920 -16.16 6.95 27.03
N ALA A 921 -17.25 7.14 26.30
CA ALA A 921 -17.77 8.47 25.94
C ALA A 921 -18.06 9.41 27.14
N ASN A 922 -18.13 8.90 28.37
CA ASN A 922 -18.31 9.70 29.59
C ASN A 922 -17.00 9.98 30.35
N GLY A 923 -15.86 9.52 29.86
CA GLY A 923 -14.52 9.70 30.44
C GLY A 923 -13.91 8.41 31.01
N LEU A 924 -12.95 8.57 31.92
CA LEU A 924 -12.22 7.47 32.58
C LEU A 924 -13.17 6.56 33.37
N ILE A 925 -13.06 5.25 33.15
CA ILE A 925 -13.80 4.20 33.86
C ILE A 925 -12.97 3.67 35.02
N ILE A 926 -11.76 3.18 34.71
CA ILE A 926 -10.87 2.50 35.66
C ILE A 926 -9.41 2.66 35.21
N SER A 927 -8.51 2.75 36.19
CA SER A 927 -7.05 2.64 36.01
C SER A 927 -6.57 1.36 36.68
N ILE A 928 -5.70 0.60 36.02
CA ILE A 928 -5.17 -0.68 36.53
C ILE A 928 -3.66 -0.78 36.31
N THR A 929 -2.98 -1.48 37.22
CA THR A 929 -1.56 -1.85 37.06
C THR A 929 -1.47 -3.28 36.53
N VAL A 930 -0.81 -3.45 35.38
CA VAL A 930 -0.65 -4.72 34.69
C VAL A 930 0.77 -5.24 34.94
N PRO A 931 0.93 -6.46 35.50
CA PRO A 931 2.27 -6.99 35.80
C PRO A 931 3.16 -7.13 34.57
N ALA A 932 4.48 -6.97 34.77
CA ALA A 932 5.50 -7.28 33.77
C ALA A 932 5.36 -8.70 33.19
N ASN A 933 5.69 -8.88 31.91
CA ASN A 933 5.69 -10.16 31.20
C ASN A 933 4.41 -10.98 31.48
N SER A 934 3.25 -10.40 31.21
CA SER A 934 1.96 -11.04 31.50
C SER A 934 0.93 -10.87 30.39
N PHE A 935 0.07 -11.87 30.27
CA PHE A 935 -1.18 -11.80 29.50
C PHE A 935 -2.35 -12.07 30.44
N THR A 936 -3.17 -11.06 30.71
CA THR A 936 -4.17 -11.14 31.77
C THR A 936 -5.57 -10.73 31.31
N LYS A 937 -6.58 -11.32 31.93
CA LYS A 937 -7.98 -10.89 31.81
C LYS A 937 -8.34 -10.03 33.02
N VAL A 938 -8.85 -8.83 32.77
CA VAL A 938 -9.28 -7.87 33.80
C VAL A 938 -10.75 -7.53 33.60
N VAL A 939 -11.46 -7.24 34.70
CA VAL A 939 -12.86 -6.79 34.68
C VAL A 939 -12.86 -5.26 34.66
N ILE A 940 -13.66 -4.64 33.79
CA ILE A 940 -13.75 -3.19 33.64
C ILE A 940 -14.90 -2.62 34.48
#